data_AF-A0A6J2Y3F7-F1
#
_entry.id   AF-A0A6J2Y3F7-F1
#
_cell.length_a   1.000
_cell.length_b   1.000
_cell.length_c   1.000
_cell.angle_alpha   90.00
_cell.angle_beta   90.00
_cell.angle_gamma   90.00
#
_symmetry.space_group_name_H-M   'P 1'
#
loop_
_entity.id
_entity.type
_entity.pdbx_description
1 polymer ?
#
loop_
_entity_poly.entity_id
_entity_poly.type
_entity_poly.pdbx_seq_one_letter_code
_entity_poly.pdbx_strand_id
1 'polypeptide(L)'
;MIYDNKADEFAERDSGWILLNLLFMEININKFNPLRASSFIQLPPEIVRRQAVVNIRNNDDYCFAWSVVAALHPPTGVDFQTSSYPHYSSVLNTTGIDFPISLKDIKNFENQNNISINVYGLEKYYNKISNNEEYEIIGPLHFSSDRKNIHVNLLLINDDDGNFHYCYISDLSKLISKQLSKHNGRKYLCEGCLQYFDTEQKLQYHNSYDCDHVRINLPSKELFKDKYGNVAYENTLKYINYQKQMKVPFIVYADFECILKPLNENYDVENPNNSYTLKKFEHIPYSFAYYIKCSFDDEYSKFEKYRGLNSEQVFINYLERDVLNLYHTFLKNPKKMNTLSELEQTTHNNSTNCHICEKPLLGDKVADHCHITGNYRGPAHSLCNINFKIPNFIPVIMHNLRNYDSHLFIKTMCSNKEQLSVIAQNKEKYISFEKHILVDNYFDQHTKNLKKRNLSLRFIDSFQFLSFSLSNLADTLKDEQCKEIKKIFEDEEQFKLIRQKGVFPYSYIDSFEKLEETALPKKDQFFNSLTDEHITDEEYQRALKVWDLFECESIGNYSDIYLLSDTLLLADIFENFRKTCLSTYKLDPAHFYTFPGLSWEACLRYTGIELELLTDPDMLHFFKNSVRGGVSSCITRKSEANNPFLSNFDATKPNKYIMYYDATNLYGFAMSQYLPTGDFVWLTEKEIKNLDIFSISSTSSKGYVLEVDLEYPESLHDTHNDFPFCPENYKPPNSKSAKLIPNLNNKSKYVIHFQLLKQYSFILEVTTENVYHDMNRNIHKFDTSNYVPNNMHNMPITQSVVGKFKDEYAGEPIVAFYGTGAKAYCVKTENGLIKKAKGYESIETLWRLKEVVDYRISIIKKQEFSLYFKVFQTSISIQEGDPIDNIYRILQPNQNPNSENVSTMLEFLILYPEELEKRLKRNELKRKYYEEIGDFSGREK
;
A
#
# COMPACT_ATOMS: atom_id res chain seq x y z
N MET A 1 0.66 28.68 -16.21
CA MET A 1 0.93 27.30 -16.65
C MET A 1 1.09 26.31 -15.50
N ILE A 2 2.15 26.35 -14.66
CA ILE A 2 2.26 25.43 -13.49
C ILE A 2 1.13 25.68 -12.47
N TYR A 3 0.80 26.96 -12.26
CA TYR A 3 -0.26 27.40 -11.36
C TYR A 3 -1.65 26.90 -11.78
N ASP A 4 -2.09 27.22 -13.00
CA ASP A 4 -3.36 26.74 -13.56
C ASP A 4 -3.41 25.21 -13.52
N ASN A 5 -2.27 24.55 -13.74
CA ASN A 5 -2.15 23.11 -13.64
C ASN A 5 -2.43 22.54 -12.25
N LYS A 6 -1.94 23.18 -11.20
CA LYS A 6 -2.19 22.73 -9.82
C LYS A 6 -3.56 23.14 -9.30
N ALA A 7 -4.11 24.25 -9.77
CA ALA A 7 -5.48 24.68 -9.44
C ALA A 7 -6.52 23.68 -9.94
N ASP A 8 -6.42 23.28 -11.21
CA ASP A 8 -7.27 22.25 -11.81
C ASP A 8 -7.11 20.90 -11.08
N GLU A 9 -5.86 20.50 -10.80
CA GLU A 9 -5.55 19.27 -10.05
C GLU A 9 -6.17 19.27 -8.65
N PHE A 10 -6.19 20.41 -7.96
CA PHE A 10 -6.79 20.56 -6.62
C PHE A 10 -8.31 20.43 -6.64
N ALA A 11 -8.98 21.03 -7.64
CA ALA A 11 -10.42 20.91 -7.83
C ALA A 11 -10.85 19.48 -8.25
N GLU A 12 -9.97 18.77 -8.98
CA GLU A 12 -10.21 17.43 -9.47
C GLU A 12 -10.05 16.32 -8.42
N ARG A 13 -9.34 16.56 -7.30
CA ARG A 13 -9.03 15.55 -6.26
C ARG A 13 -10.18 15.27 -5.26
N ASP A 14 -11.41 15.18 -5.75
CA ASP A 14 -12.60 14.70 -5.01
C ASP A 14 -12.98 15.51 -3.75
N SER A 15 -12.31 16.64 -3.49
CA SER A 15 -12.54 17.47 -2.31
C SER A 15 -13.89 18.21 -2.41
N GLY A 16 -14.35 18.51 -3.63
CA GLY A 16 -15.54 19.34 -3.86
C GLY A 16 -15.30 20.85 -3.71
N TRP A 17 -14.05 21.27 -3.44
CA TRP A 17 -13.65 22.67 -3.26
C TRP A 17 -13.36 23.33 -4.62
N ILE A 18 -13.69 24.63 -4.73
CA ILE A 18 -13.40 25.46 -5.91
C ILE A 18 -12.34 26.47 -5.48
N LEU A 19 -11.22 26.57 -6.21
CA LEU A 19 -10.18 27.57 -5.94
C LEU A 19 -10.70 28.96 -6.35
N LEU A 20 -10.94 29.83 -5.36
CA LEU A 20 -11.47 31.19 -5.59
C LEU A 20 -10.36 32.23 -5.82
N ASN A 21 -9.28 32.17 -5.04
CA ASN A 21 -8.11 33.04 -5.17
C ASN A 21 -6.83 32.35 -4.65
N LEU A 22 -5.67 32.73 -5.18
CA LEU A 22 -4.36 32.34 -4.65
C LEU A 22 -3.84 33.50 -3.79
N LEU A 23 -3.67 33.27 -2.50
CA LEU A 23 -3.25 34.30 -1.56
C LEU A 23 -1.72 34.53 -1.56
N PHE A 24 -0.92 33.46 -1.66
CA PHE A 24 0.54 33.53 -1.77
C PHE A 24 1.13 32.22 -2.34
N MET A 25 2.41 32.25 -2.72
CA MET A 25 3.17 31.11 -3.26
C MET A 25 4.49 30.97 -2.52
N GLU A 26 4.70 29.85 -1.84
CA GLU A 26 5.96 29.54 -1.15
C GLU A 26 6.80 28.57 -2.00
N ILE A 27 8.06 28.93 -2.25
CA ILE A 27 9.01 28.11 -3.01
C ILE A 27 10.09 27.61 -2.04
N ASN A 28 9.97 26.34 -1.65
CA ASN A 28 10.96 25.67 -0.82
C ASN A 28 12.11 25.12 -1.67
N ILE A 29 13.26 25.80 -1.60
CA ILE A 29 14.48 25.42 -2.34
C ILE A 29 15.37 24.58 -1.42
N ASN A 30 15.34 23.26 -1.62
CA ASN A 30 16.28 22.36 -0.97
C ASN A 30 17.61 22.34 -1.74
N LYS A 31 18.73 22.58 -1.04
CA LYS A 31 20.08 22.43 -1.62
C LYS A 31 20.39 20.95 -1.81
N PHE A 32 20.06 20.46 -2.99
CA PHE A 32 20.40 19.11 -3.45
C PHE A 32 21.89 19.08 -3.82
N ASN A 33 22.68 18.23 -3.15
CA ASN A 33 24.04 17.92 -3.59
C ASN A 33 23.95 16.84 -4.69
N PRO A 34 24.12 17.21 -5.98
CA PRO A 34 23.96 16.26 -7.08
C PRO A 34 25.17 15.32 -7.17
N LEU A 35 24.97 14.14 -7.76
CA LEU A 35 26.08 13.32 -8.26
C LEU A 35 26.82 14.15 -9.32
N ARG A 36 28.05 14.58 -9.01
CA ARG A 36 28.91 15.39 -9.89
C ARG A 36 30.16 14.58 -10.21
N ALA A 37 30.47 14.48 -11.50
CA ALA A 37 31.56 13.67 -12.02
C ALA A 37 32.60 14.56 -12.70
N SER A 38 33.84 14.57 -12.20
CA SER A 38 34.89 15.50 -12.65
C SER A 38 36.01 14.78 -13.39
N SER A 39 36.88 14.10 -12.65
CA SER A 39 38.17 13.60 -13.11
C SER A 39 38.18 12.11 -13.43
N PHE A 40 39.16 11.69 -14.23
CA PHE A 40 39.34 10.30 -14.65
C PHE A 40 39.34 9.29 -13.50
N ILE A 41 38.50 8.26 -13.64
CA ILE A 41 38.49 7.06 -12.79
C ILE A 41 38.81 5.85 -13.67
N GLN A 42 39.67 4.95 -13.17
CA GLN A 42 40.02 3.73 -13.90
C GLN A 42 38.87 2.73 -13.90
N LEU A 43 38.52 2.19 -15.08
CA LEU A 43 37.51 1.14 -15.18
C LEU A 43 37.99 -0.17 -14.53
N PRO A 44 37.10 -0.93 -13.89
CA PRO A 44 37.42 -2.27 -13.41
C PRO A 44 37.88 -3.19 -14.56
N PRO A 45 38.85 -4.10 -14.32
CA PRO A 45 39.39 -4.99 -15.35
C PRO A 45 38.31 -5.83 -16.07
N GLU A 46 37.22 -6.14 -15.39
CA GLU A 46 36.10 -6.90 -15.95
C GLU A 46 35.35 -6.14 -17.03
N ILE A 47 35.18 -4.83 -16.86
CA ILE A 47 34.49 -3.94 -17.80
C ILE A 47 35.42 -3.63 -18.98
N VAL A 48 36.72 -3.41 -18.72
CA VAL A 48 37.74 -3.22 -19.77
C VAL A 48 37.76 -4.41 -20.74
N ARG A 49 37.70 -5.64 -20.21
CA ARG A 49 37.66 -6.87 -21.02
C ARG A 49 36.44 -6.97 -21.94
N ARG A 50 35.33 -6.26 -21.65
CA ARG A 50 34.14 -6.26 -22.50
C ARG A 50 34.34 -5.44 -23.78
N GLN A 51 35.34 -4.56 -23.85
CA GLN A 51 35.64 -3.71 -25.01
C GLN A 51 34.38 -3.05 -25.59
N ALA A 52 33.60 -2.43 -24.71
CA ALA A 52 32.29 -1.84 -25.00
C ALA A 52 32.15 -0.41 -24.43
N VAL A 53 33.22 0.09 -23.79
CA VAL A 53 33.26 1.39 -23.12
C VAL A 53 34.57 2.07 -23.51
N VAL A 54 34.48 3.32 -23.95
CA VAL A 54 35.62 4.22 -24.19
C VAL A 54 35.74 5.13 -22.97
N ASN A 55 36.82 4.95 -22.20
CA ASN A 55 37.10 5.75 -21.01
C ASN A 55 38.20 6.77 -21.29
N ILE A 56 37.82 8.03 -21.44
CA ILE A 56 38.73 9.12 -21.79
C ILE A 56 39.44 9.61 -20.54
N ARG A 57 40.77 9.75 -20.63
CA ARG A 57 41.62 10.28 -19.57
C ARG A 57 41.60 11.80 -19.60
N ASN A 58 40.81 12.40 -18.72
CA ASN A 58 40.76 13.84 -18.51
C ASN A 58 41.29 14.23 -17.12
N ASN A 59 41.90 15.41 -17.02
CA ASN A 59 42.40 16.01 -15.78
C ASN A 59 41.61 17.29 -15.41
N ASP A 60 40.44 17.47 -16.01
CA ASP A 60 39.54 18.63 -15.87
C ASP A 60 38.15 18.18 -15.36
N ASP A 61 37.19 19.09 -15.22
CA ASP A 61 35.83 18.77 -14.77
C ASP A 61 34.87 18.36 -15.92
N TYR A 62 35.41 18.08 -17.12
CA TYR A 62 34.63 17.96 -18.37
C TYR A 62 34.52 16.52 -18.89
N CYS A 63 34.68 15.50 -18.04
CA CYS A 63 34.60 14.08 -18.45
C CYS A 63 33.31 13.74 -19.22
N PHE A 64 32.18 14.37 -18.87
CA PHE A 64 30.92 14.25 -19.60
C PHE A 64 31.05 14.76 -21.05
N ALA A 65 31.54 15.98 -21.23
CA ALA A 65 31.66 16.60 -22.54
C ALA A 65 32.64 15.82 -23.42
N TRP A 66 33.78 15.40 -22.85
CA TRP A 66 34.71 14.53 -23.54
C TRP A 66 34.07 13.21 -23.99
N SER A 67 33.28 12.56 -23.11
CA SER A 67 32.58 11.32 -23.45
C SER A 67 31.57 11.49 -24.58
N VAL A 68 30.82 12.61 -24.58
CA VAL A 68 29.92 12.93 -25.69
C VAL A 68 30.69 13.17 -26.99
N VAL A 69 31.80 13.91 -26.95
CA VAL A 69 32.64 14.12 -28.15
C VAL A 69 33.17 12.81 -28.72
N ALA A 70 33.59 11.87 -27.89
CA ALA A 70 34.05 10.55 -28.36
C ALA A 70 32.93 9.72 -28.99
N ALA A 71 31.67 9.97 -28.64
CA ALA A 71 30.53 9.36 -29.31
C ALA A 71 30.27 9.98 -30.70
N LEU A 72 30.59 11.27 -30.87
CA LEU A 72 30.35 12.02 -32.11
C LEU A 72 31.47 11.89 -33.14
N HIS A 73 32.71 11.70 -32.69
CA HIS A 73 33.89 11.72 -33.55
C HIS A 73 34.75 10.47 -33.40
N PRO A 74 35.21 9.85 -34.51
CA PRO A 74 36.20 8.80 -34.43
C PRO A 74 37.54 9.38 -33.94
N PRO A 75 38.32 8.62 -33.13
CA PRO A 75 39.60 9.08 -32.64
C PRO A 75 40.62 9.18 -33.78
N THR A 76 41.39 10.27 -33.80
CA THR A 76 42.51 10.47 -34.73
C THR A 76 43.81 9.78 -34.26
N GLY A 77 43.84 9.33 -33.01
CA GLY A 77 44.96 8.64 -32.38
C GLY A 77 44.47 7.59 -31.38
N VAL A 78 45.05 7.55 -30.19
CA VAL A 78 44.66 6.61 -29.13
C VAL A 78 43.31 7.02 -28.53
N ASP A 79 42.33 6.12 -28.56
CA ASP A 79 40.92 6.36 -28.23
C ASP A 79 40.63 6.88 -26.82
N PHE A 80 41.51 6.62 -25.84
CA PHE A 80 41.36 7.11 -24.47
C PHE A 80 42.02 8.46 -24.19
N GLN A 81 42.66 9.11 -25.18
CA GLN A 81 43.31 10.42 -25.00
C GLN A 81 42.43 11.57 -25.49
N THR A 82 42.37 12.66 -24.71
CA THR A 82 41.63 13.88 -25.11
C THR A 82 42.18 14.52 -26.38
N SER A 83 43.49 14.45 -26.62
CA SER A 83 44.16 14.96 -27.83
C SER A 83 43.75 14.26 -29.12
N SER A 84 43.15 13.07 -29.02
CA SER A 84 42.66 12.31 -30.17
C SER A 84 41.34 12.84 -30.73
N TYR A 85 40.67 13.74 -30.00
CA TYR A 85 39.36 14.29 -30.33
C TYR A 85 39.42 15.82 -30.48
N PRO A 86 38.51 16.42 -31.26
CA PRO A 86 38.31 17.87 -31.24
C PRO A 86 38.00 18.36 -29.83
N HIS A 87 38.43 19.57 -29.49
CA HIS A 87 38.14 20.13 -28.18
C HIS A 87 36.62 20.28 -27.99
N TYR A 88 36.08 19.89 -26.83
CA TYR A 88 34.62 19.83 -26.64
C TYR A 88 33.92 21.17 -26.91
N SER A 89 34.56 22.30 -26.58
CA SER A 89 33.98 23.64 -26.78
C SER A 89 33.85 24.05 -28.25
N SER A 90 34.53 23.39 -29.18
CA SER A 90 34.37 23.64 -30.63
C SER A 90 33.24 22.82 -31.25
N VAL A 91 32.74 21.82 -30.53
CA VAL A 91 31.75 20.85 -31.03
C VAL A 91 30.41 21.01 -30.31
N LEU A 92 30.45 21.26 -29.00
CA LEU A 92 29.30 21.28 -28.11
C LEU A 92 29.04 22.69 -27.61
N ASN A 93 27.77 23.08 -27.55
CA ASN A 93 27.33 24.25 -26.84
C ASN A 93 27.22 23.92 -25.34
N THR A 94 28.13 24.50 -24.55
CA THR A 94 28.17 24.37 -23.08
C THR A 94 27.77 25.65 -22.36
N THR A 95 27.22 26.65 -23.06
CA THR A 95 26.87 27.94 -22.43
C THR A 95 25.74 27.79 -21.40
N GLY A 96 26.00 28.29 -20.19
CA GLY A 96 25.04 28.22 -19.08
C GLY A 96 24.89 26.85 -18.42
N ILE A 97 25.83 25.92 -18.67
CA ILE A 97 25.89 24.61 -18.02
C ILE A 97 27.06 24.58 -17.05
N ASP A 98 26.77 24.31 -15.77
CA ASP A 98 27.79 24.19 -14.74
C ASP A 98 28.46 22.80 -14.83
N PHE A 99 29.79 22.79 -14.99
CA PHE A 99 30.60 21.58 -14.88
C PHE A 99 31.25 21.50 -13.50
N PRO A 100 31.33 20.31 -12.87
CA PRO A 100 30.97 19.01 -13.42
C PRO A 100 29.45 18.76 -13.45
N ILE A 101 28.94 18.31 -14.60
CA ILE A 101 27.50 18.29 -14.89
C ILE A 101 26.74 17.29 -14.02
N SER A 102 25.55 17.69 -13.55
CA SER A 102 24.65 16.79 -12.82
C SER A 102 23.68 16.06 -13.76
N LEU A 103 23.15 14.91 -13.33
CA LEU A 103 22.15 14.15 -14.10
C LEU A 103 20.88 14.96 -14.45
N LYS A 104 20.56 16.01 -13.67
CA LYS A 104 19.40 16.87 -13.92
C LYS A 104 19.65 17.86 -15.05
N ASP A 105 20.89 18.32 -15.18
CA ASP A 105 21.28 19.35 -16.17
C ASP A 105 21.49 18.75 -17.56
N ILE A 106 21.57 17.42 -17.67
CA ILE A 106 21.65 16.71 -18.97
C ILE A 106 20.49 17.12 -19.88
N LYS A 107 19.26 17.28 -19.37
CA LYS A 107 18.12 17.67 -20.20
C LYS A 107 18.30 19.05 -20.84
N ASN A 108 18.94 19.98 -20.13
CA ASN A 108 19.27 21.29 -20.68
C ASN A 108 20.34 21.15 -21.78
N PHE A 109 21.36 20.31 -21.55
CA PHE A 109 22.38 19.99 -22.54
C PHE A 109 21.79 19.37 -23.82
N GLU A 110 20.90 18.38 -23.67
CA GLU A 110 20.21 17.69 -24.76
C GLU A 110 19.43 18.66 -25.66
N ASN A 111 18.74 19.62 -25.03
CA ASN A 111 17.97 20.66 -25.73
C ASN A 111 18.88 21.63 -26.48
N GLN A 112 19.99 22.06 -25.88
CA GLN A 112 20.94 22.98 -26.50
C GLN A 112 21.71 22.38 -27.68
N ASN A 113 22.02 21.08 -27.63
CA ASN A 113 22.89 20.42 -28.60
C ASN A 113 22.14 19.52 -29.59
N ASN A 114 20.83 19.35 -29.41
CA ASN A 114 20.00 18.43 -30.21
C ASN A 114 20.51 16.97 -30.20
N ILE A 115 21.03 16.54 -29.05
CA ILE A 115 21.51 15.18 -28.77
C ILE A 115 20.61 14.56 -27.70
N SER A 116 20.33 13.27 -27.78
CA SER A 116 19.64 12.51 -26.71
C SER A 116 20.65 11.62 -25.99
N ILE A 117 20.55 11.53 -24.66
CA ILE A 117 21.56 10.89 -23.81
C ILE A 117 20.89 9.96 -22.81
N ASN A 118 21.41 8.73 -22.70
CA ASN A 118 21.11 7.85 -21.59
C ASN A 118 22.36 7.68 -20.72
N VAL A 119 22.19 7.63 -19.41
CA VAL A 119 23.28 7.38 -18.45
C VAL A 119 22.97 6.12 -17.65
N TYR A 120 23.92 5.19 -17.60
CA TYR A 120 23.86 3.97 -16.78
C TYR A 120 24.90 4.05 -15.67
N GLY A 121 24.67 3.37 -14.56
CA GLY A 121 25.63 3.25 -13.44
C GLY A 121 26.36 1.92 -13.45
N LEU A 122 27.42 1.84 -12.64
CA LEU A 122 28.17 0.61 -12.38
C LEU A 122 28.15 0.33 -10.88
N GLU A 123 27.58 -0.79 -10.46
CA GLU A 123 27.50 -1.19 -9.06
C GLU A 123 28.34 -2.44 -8.79
N LYS A 124 29.03 -2.44 -7.65
CA LYS A 124 29.85 -3.55 -7.18
C LYS A 124 29.03 -4.40 -6.22
N TYR A 125 28.93 -5.70 -6.47
CA TYR A 125 28.19 -6.63 -5.62
C TYR A 125 28.98 -7.90 -5.33
N TYR A 126 28.63 -8.59 -4.25
CA TYR A 126 29.27 -9.84 -3.85
C TYR A 126 28.48 -11.04 -4.38
N ASN A 127 29.07 -11.80 -5.31
CA ASN A 127 28.45 -12.99 -5.86
C ASN A 127 28.71 -14.19 -4.94
N LYS A 128 27.65 -14.65 -4.25
CA LYS A 128 27.72 -15.77 -3.29
C LYS A 128 28.09 -17.11 -3.94
N ILE A 129 27.88 -17.27 -5.24
CA ILE A 129 28.12 -18.51 -5.98
C ILE A 129 29.59 -18.59 -6.40
N SER A 130 30.13 -17.51 -6.97
CA SER A 130 31.54 -17.44 -7.38
C SER A 130 32.49 -17.05 -6.25
N ASN A 131 31.95 -16.65 -5.10
CA ASN A 131 32.67 -16.22 -3.90
C ASN A 131 33.61 -15.02 -4.13
N ASN A 132 33.29 -14.20 -5.14
CA ASN A 132 34.08 -13.04 -5.56
C ASN A 132 33.19 -11.79 -5.71
N GLU A 133 33.83 -10.62 -5.70
CA GLU A 133 33.18 -9.35 -6.03
C GLU A 133 33.08 -9.22 -7.56
N GLU A 134 31.88 -8.92 -8.04
CA GLU A 134 31.56 -8.74 -9.46
C GLU A 134 30.91 -7.36 -9.67
N TYR A 135 30.87 -6.91 -10.93
CA TYR A 135 30.26 -5.65 -11.31
C TYR A 135 29.00 -5.84 -12.16
N GLU A 136 27.95 -5.09 -11.83
CA GLU A 136 26.70 -5.03 -12.57
C GLU A 136 26.44 -3.62 -13.11
N ILE A 137 26.01 -3.52 -14.37
CA ILE A 137 25.47 -2.29 -14.94
C ILE A 137 24.05 -2.08 -14.43
N ILE A 138 23.80 -0.91 -13.83
CA ILE A 138 22.52 -0.48 -13.28
C ILE A 138 21.98 0.73 -14.05
N GLY A 139 20.69 1.03 -13.93
CA GLY A 139 20.07 2.18 -14.58
C GLY A 139 19.09 1.81 -15.70
N PRO A 140 18.69 2.78 -16.55
CA PRO A 140 19.27 4.11 -16.71
C PRO A 140 19.08 5.03 -15.48
N LEU A 141 20.16 5.67 -15.04
CA LEU A 141 20.17 6.76 -14.04
C LEU A 141 19.60 8.07 -14.60
N HIS A 142 19.73 8.26 -15.92
CA HIS A 142 19.08 9.30 -16.70
C HIS A 142 18.64 8.68 -18.03
N PHE A 143 17.37 8.86 -18.40
CA PHE A 143 16.79 8.34 -19.63
C PHE A 143 16.15 9.46 -20.45
N SER A 144 16.51 9.55 -21.72
CA SER A 144 15.94 10.52 -22.65
C SER A 144 14.64 10.00 -23.25
N SER A 145 13.53 10.67 -22.94
CA SER A 145 12.20 10.30 -23.46
C SER A 145 11.99 10.68 -24.92
N ASP A 146 12.76 11.64 -25.43
CA ASP A 146 12.71 12.11 -26.82
C ASP A 146 13.99 11.69 -27.56
N ARG A 147 13.94 10.52 -28.21
CA ARG A 147 15.10 9.98 -28.92
C ARG A 147 15.37 10.82 -30.17
N LYS A 148 16.52 11.49 -30.17
CA LYS A 148 16.98 12.32 -31.29
C LYS A 148 17.81 11.49 -32.27
N ASN A 149 18.03 12.05 -33.48
CA ASN A 149 18.87 11.41 -34.51
C ASN A 149 20.27 11.05 -34.02
N ILE A 150 20.81 11.88 -33.12
CA ILE A 150 22.06 11.61 -32.42
C ILE A 150 21.70 11.13 -31.02
N HIS A 151 22.03 9.88 -30.71
CA HIS A 151 21.77 9.24 -29.44
C HIS A 151 23.05 8.68 -28.83
N VAL A 152 23.32 9.02 -27.57
CA VAL A 152 24.57 8.66 -26.88
C VAL A 152 24.24 7.92 -25.57
N ASN A 153 24.88 6.77 -25.38
CA ASN A 153 24.82 6.02 -24.13
C ASN A 153 26.11 6.28 -23.33
N LEU A 154 25.98 6.68 -22.06
CA LEU A 154 27.09 6.97 -21.16
C LEU A 154 27.07 6.04 -19.94
N LEU A 155 28.25 5.71 -19.42
CA LEU A 155 28.44 4.97 -18.18
C LEU A 155 28.99 5.90 -17.11
N LEU A 156 28.31 6.01 -15.98
CA LEU A 156 28.75 6.72 -14.79
C LEU A 156 29.37 5.69 -13.83
N ILE A 157 30.65 5.90 -13.51
CA ILE A 157 31.39 5.07 -12.55
C ILE A 157 31.80 5.91 -11.35
N ASN A 158 32.11 5.25 -10.24
CA ASN A 158 32.61 5.87 -9.03
C ASN A 158 33.83 5.15 -8.46
N ASP A 159 34.61 5.87 -7.66
CA ASP A 159 35.69 5.31 -6.84
C ASP A 159 35.24 5.07 -5.40
N ASP A 160 36.15 4.52 -4.57
CA ASP A 160 35.89 4.23 -3.15
C ASP A 160 35.72 5.51 -2.31
N ASP A 161 36.18 6.66 -2.81
CA ASP A 161 36.08 7.97 -2.15
C ASP A 161 34.78 8.71 -2.53
N GLY A 162 33.95 8.13 -3.40
CA GLY A 162 32.65 8.68 -3.81
C GLY A 162 32.74 9.74 -4.91
N ASN A 163 33.87 9.84 -5.61
CA ASN A 163 33.98 10.65 -6.83
C ASN A 163 33.34 9.91 -8.01
N PHE A 164 32.86 10.66 -9.00
CA PHE A 164 32.21 10.09 -10.18
C PHE A 164 32.97 10.44 -11.48
N HIS A 165 32.79 9.61 -12.51
CA HIS A 165 33.37 9.82 -13.85
C HIS A 165 32.44 9.29 -14.95
N TYR A 166 32.29 10.04 -16.04
CA TYR A 166 31.53 9.59 -17.22
C TYR A 166 32.45 8.90 -18.24
N CYS A 167 31.95 7.84 -18.84
CA CYS A 167 32.57 7.13 -19.96
C CYS A 167 31.56 6.96 -21.10
N TYR A 168 32.04 6.86 -22.34
CA TYR A 168 31.18 6.58 -23.49
C TYR A 168 30.94 5.07 -23.65
N ILE A 169 29.68 4.65 -23.80
CA ILE A 169 29.32 3.25 -24.11
C ILE A 169 29.21 3.11 -25.63
N SER A 170 30.18 2.42 -26.23
CA SER A 170 30.21 2.17 -27.68
C SER A 170 29.31 1.02 -28.12
N ASP A 171 29.03 0.05 -27.23
CA ASP A 171 28.10 -1.05 -27.50
C ASP A 171 27.43 -1.55 -26.20
N LEU A 172 26.20 -1.09 -25.97
CA LEU A 172 25.45 -1.43 -24.76
C LEU A 172 25.12 -2.93 -24.66
N SER A 173 24.81 -3.58 -25.80
CA SER A 173 24.50 -5.01 -25.82
C SER A 173 25.72 -5.85 -25.43
N LYS A 174 26.90 -5.51 -25.98
CA LYS A 174 28.16 -6.17 -25.62
C LYS A 174 28.52 -5.93 -24.15
N LEU A 175 28.29 -4.70 -23.67
CA LEU A 175 28.52 -4.34 -22.27
C LEU A 175 27.65 -5.18 -21.32
N ILE A 176 26.38 -5.43 -21.61
CA ILE A 176 25.44 -6.06 -20.67
C ILE A 176 25.25 -7.57 -20.90
N SER A 177 25.64 -8.11 -22.06
CA SER A 177 25.43 -9.52 -22.47
C SER A 177 25.67 -10.57 -21.38
N LYS A 178 26.80 -10.48 -20.66
CA LYS A 178 27.16 -11.42 -19.56
C LYS A 178 26.23 -11.36 -18.35
N GLN A 179 25.59 -10.22 -18.08
CA GLN A 179 24.60 -10.08 -17.01
C GLN A 179 23.28 -10.78 -17.35
N LEU A 180 22.99 -10.95 -18.65
CA LEU A 180 21.66 -11.39 -19.10
C LEU A 180 21.60 -12.86 -19.49
N SER A 181 22.70 -13.50 -19.93
CA SER A 181 22.72 -14.96 -20.11
C SER A 181 24.13 -15.52 -20.28
N LYS A 182 24.23 -16.84 -20.13
CA LYS A 182 25.43 -17.64 -20.46
C LYS A 182 25.58 -17.96 -21.96
N HIS A 183 24.61 -17.62 -22.81
CA HIS A 183 24.61 -17.94 -24.24
C HIS A 183 25.21 -16.81 -25.10
N ASN A 184 25.97 -17.19 -26.15
CA ASN A 184 26.67 -16.28 -27.06
C ASN A 184 25.82 -15.88 -28.29
N GLY A 185 24.62 -15.33 -28.07
CA GLY A 185 23.73 -14.83 -29.14
C GLY A 185 23.57 -13.31 -29.11
N ARG A 186 23.29 -12.67 -30.26
CA ARG A 186 22.90 -11.26 -30.33
C ARG A 186 21.51 -11.09 -29.71
N LYS A 187 21.36 -10.14 -28.80
CA LYS A 187 20.11 -9.86 -28.08
C LYS A 187 19.57 -8.49 -28.47
N TYR A 188 18.25 -8.36 -28.54
CA TYR A 188 17.58 -7.09 -28.76
C TYR A 188 17.24 -6.47 -27.41
N LEU A 189 17.99 -5.46 -26.99
CA LEU A 189 17.91 -4.86 -25.66
C LEU A 189 17.10 -3.56 -25.68
N CYS A 190 16.19 -3.39 -24.72
CA CYS A 190 15.58 -2.10 -24.45
C CYS A 190 16.55 -1.21 -23.65
N GLU A 191 16.86 -0.03 -24.15
CA GLU A 191 17.73 0.97 -23.49
C GLU A 191 17.06 1.58 -22.24
N GLY A 192 15.73 1.52 -22.14
CA GLY A 192 14.98 2.07 -21.02
C GLY A 192 14.87 1.13 -19.82
N CYS A 193 14.45 -0.12 -20.02
CA CYS A 193 14.23 -1.08 -18.92
C CYS A 193 15.34 -2.16 -18.80
N LEU A 194 16.32 -2.16 -19.71
CA LEU A 194 17.38 -3.18 -19.81
C LEU A 194 16.89 -4.62 -20.00
N GLN A 195 15.63 -4.82 -20.40
CA GLN A 195 15.09 -6.12 -20.78
C GLN A 195 15.54 -6.52 -22.18
N TYR A 196 15.74 -7.82 -22.43
CA TYR A 196 16.11 -8.34 -23.73
C TYR A 196 15.01 -9.20 -24.35
N PHE A 197 14.97 -9.19 -25.67
CA PHE A 197 14.02 -9.91 -26.49
C PHE A 197 14.74 -10.77 -27.52
N ASP A 198 14.11 -11.87 -27.89
CA ASP A 198 14.65 -12.81 -28.89
C ASP A 198 14.54 -12.27 -30.33
N THR A 199 13.69 -11.26 -30.55
CA THR A 199 13.42 -10.67 -31.86
C THR A 199 13.27 -9.15 -31.78
N GLU A 200 13.70 -8.43 -32.81
CA GLU A 200 13.52 -6.97 -32.95
C GLU A 200 12.04 -6.53 -32.88
N GLN A 201 11.13 -7.30 -33.48
CA GLN A 201 9.69 -6.98 -33.48
C GLN A 201 9.11 -6.91 -32.06
N LYS A 202 9.49 -7.84 -31.19
CA LYS A 202 9.09 -7.83 -29.78
C LYS A 202 9.65 -6.61 -29.04
N LEU A 203 10.90 -6.23 -29.31
CA LEU A 203 11.49 -5.00 -28.75
C LEU A 203 10.75 -3.74 -29.24
N GLN A 204 10.36 -3.68 -30.51
CA GLN A 204 9.61 -2.54 -31.05
C GLN A 204 8.22 -2.43 -30.45
N TYR A 205 7.53 -3.55 -30.27
CA TYR A 205 6.27 -3.59 -29.54
C TYR A 205 6.49 -3.07 -28.12
N HIS A 206 7.50 -3.61 -27.42
CA HIS A 206 7.90 -3.20 -26.07
C HIS A 206 8.06 -1.69 -25.91
N ASN A 207 8.88 -1.10 -26.78
CA ASN A 207 9.19 0.32 -26.75
C ASN A 207 7.97 1.21 -27.05
N SER A 208 6.98 0.69 -27.76
CA SER A 208 5.84 1.49 -28.23
C SER A 208 4.65 1.45 -27.28
N TYR A 209 4.47 0.37 -26.51
CA TYR A 209 3.23 0.13 -25.76
C TYR A 209 3.40 -0.22 -24.28
N ASP A 210 4.56 -0.74 -23.85
CA ASP A 210 4.70 -1.44 -22.56
C ASP A 210 6.02 -1.19 -21.81
N CYS A 211 6.90 -0.33 -22.32
CA CYS A 211 8.12 0.06 -21.61
C CYS A 211 7.88 1.19 -20.59
N ASP A 212 7.92 0.87 -19.30
CA ASP A 212 7.91 1.85 -18.20
C ASP A 212 9.31 2.38 -17.82
N HIS A 213 10.35 2.00 -18.57
CA HIS A 213 11.76 2.30 -18.26
C HIS A 213 12.22 1.84 -16.86
N VAL A 214 11.58 0.79 -16.33
CA VAL A 214 11.93 0.15 -15.06
C VAL A 214 12.38 -1.28 -15.35
N ARG A 215 13.56 -1.66 -14.88
CA ARG A 215 14.03 -3.04 -14.98
C ARG A 215 13.18 -3.95 -14.09
N ILE A 216 12.53 -4.93 -14.72
CA ILE A 216 11.77 -5.96 -14.04
C ILE A 216 12.64 -7.22 -13.95
N ASN A 217 12.98 -7.65 -12.74
CA ASN A 217 13.58 -8.95 -12.52
C ASN A 217 12.46 -9.97 -12.34
N LEU A 218 12.26 -10.82 -13.35
CA LEU A 218 11.32 -11.93 -13.28
C LEU A 218 12.00 -13.15 -12.65
N PRO A 219 11.25 -13.96 -11.88
CA PRO A 219 11.77 -15.22 -11.39
C PRO A 219 12.04 -16.15 -12.58
N SER A 220 13.12 -16.92 -12.51
CA SER A 220 13.43 -17.90 -13.54
C SER A 220 12.65 -19.21 -13.33
N LYS A 221 12.66 -20.06 -14.36
CA LYS A 221 12.24 -21.47 -14.25
C LYS A 221 13.41 -22.38 -13.88
N GLU A 222 14.52 -21.83 -13.37
CA GLU A 222 15.64 -22.65 -12.92
C GLU A 222 15.29 -23.31 -11.59
N LEU A 223 15.76 -24.56 -11.44
CA LEU A 223 15.71 -25.26 -10.18
C LEU A 223 16.77 -24.68 -9.26
N PHE A 224 16.35 -24.26 -8.08
CA PHE A 224 17.27 -23.87 -7.01
C PHE A 224 17.02 -24.77 -5.79
N LYS A 225 18.04 -24.84 -4.92
CA LYS A 225 17.87 -25.43 -3.60
C LYS A 225 17.47 -24.34 -2.64
N ASP A 226 16.30 -24.50 -2.02
CA ASP A 226 15.89 -23.60 -0.95
C ASP A 226 16.83 -23.73 0.26
N LYS A 227 16.65 -22.87 1.26
CA LYS A 227 17.48 -22.88 2.47
C LYS A 227 17.40 -24.18 3.28
N TYR A 228 16.42 -25.04 3.02
CA TYR A 228 16.29 -26.37 3.64
C TYR A 228 16.70 -27.51 2.71
N GLY A 229 17.34 -27.20 1.58
CA GLY A 229 17.84 -28.19 0.63
C GLY A 229 16.77 -28.81 -0.27
N ASN A 230 15.52 -28.33 -0.21
CA ASN A 230 14.49 -28.80 -1.14
C ASN A 230 14.75 -28.19 -2.51
N VAL A 231 14.59 -29.00 -3.56
CA VAL A 231 14.64 -28.52 -4.94
C VAL A 231 13.29 -27.91 -5.27
N ALA A 232 13.27 -26.64 -5.67
CA ALA A 232 12.08 -25.92 -6.09
C ALA A 232 12.40 -25.04 -7.31
N TYR A 233 11.39 -24.65 -8.08
CA TYR A 233 11.57 -23.64 -9.12
C TYR A 233 11.60 -22.24 -8.50
N GLU A 234 12.47 -21.36 -8.99
CA GLU A 234 12.57 -19.97 -8.49
C GLU A 234 11.24 -19.22 -8.62
N ASN A 235 10.43 -19.54 -9.62
CA ASN A 235 9.09 -18.99 -9.80
C ASN A 235 8.01 -19.64 -8.91
N THR A 236 8.34 -20.50 -7.95
CA THR A 236 7.35 -21.07 -7.02
C THR A 236 7.40 -20.33 -5.68
N LEU A 237 6.33 -19.60 -5.36
CA LEU A 237 6.15 -18.97 -4.07
C LEU A 237 5.43 -19.92 -3.10
N LYS A 238 6.06 -20.18 -1.95
CA LYS A 238 5.49 -21.01 -0.89
C LYS A 238 6.05 -20.66 0.48
N TYR A 239 5.43 -21.19 1.54
CA TYR A 239 5.93 -20.97 2.88
C TYR A 239 7.26 -21.70 3.13
N ILE A 240 8.32 -20.91 3.30
CA ILE A 240 9.65 -21.39 3.69
C ILE A 240 10.19 -20.67 4.92
N ASN A 241 9.49 -19.73 5.54
CA ASN A 241 10.06 -18.92 6.62
C ASN A 241 9.84 -19.50 8.01
N TYR A 242 10.19 -20.78 8.20
CA TYR A 242 9.98 -21.49 9.47
C TYR A 242 10.68 -20.84 10.66
N GLN A 243 11.79 -20.11 10.46
CA GLN A 243 12.47 -19.37 11.53
C GLN A 243 11.58 -18.32 12.21
N LYS A 244 10.56 -17.79 11.50
CA LYS A 244 9.60 -16.81 12.05
C LYS A 244 8.60 -17.43 13.04
N GLN A 245 8.60 -18.75 13.18
CA GLN A 245 7.81 -19.44 14.20
C GLN A 245 8.48 -19.36 15.59
N MET A 246 9.78 -19.07 15.64
CA MET A 246 10.49 -18.94 16.90
C MET A 246 10.01 -17.69 17.63
N LYS A 247 9.61 -17.83 18.91
CA LYS A 247 9.32 -16.66 19.74
C LYS A 247 10.61 -15.85 19.94
N VAL A 248 10.58 -14.57 19.57
CA VAL A 248 11.70 -13.63 19.76
C VAL A 248 11.97 -13.48 21.27
N PRO A 249 13.21 -13.71 21.74
CA PRO A 249 13.50 -13.85 23.17
C PRO A 249 13.45 -12.53 23.95
N PHE A 250 13.86 -11.43 23.33
CA PHE A 250 13.88 -10.10 23.95
C PHE A 250 13.13 -9.12 23.06
N ILE A 251 12.24 -8.34 23.65
CA ILE A 251 11.52 -7.24 22.98
C ILE A 251 11.61 -6.00 23.86
N VAL A 252 11.83 -4.84 23.26
CA VAL A 252 11.76 -3.55 23.95
C VAL A 252 10.44 -2.89 23.61
N TYR A 253 9.67 -2.46 24.59
CA TYR A 253 8.50 -1.59 24.43
C TYR A 253 8.88 -0.22 24.92
N ALA A 254 8.67 0.84 24.16
CA ALA A 254 9.13 2.18 24.53
C ALA A 254 8.13 3.26 24.16
N ASP A 255 8.21 4.38 24.90
CA ASP A 255 7.41 5.57 24.68
C ASP A 255 8.15 6.83 25.17
N PHE A 256 7.70 8.01 24.74
CA PHE A 256 8.30 9.31 25.05
C PHE A 256 7.25 10.34 25.47
N GLU A 257 7.64 11.26 26.36
CA GLU A 257 6.88 12.48 26.58
C GLU A 257 7.65 13.72 26.14
N CYS A 258 6.89 14.71 25.65
CA CYS A 258 7.41 15.94 25.10
C CYS A 258 6.84 17.16 25.80
N ILE A 259 7.68 18.18 25.95
CA ILE A 259 7.26 19.54 26.22
C ILE A 259 6.73 20.13 24.91
N LEU A 260 5.54 20.72 24.96
CA LEU A 260 4.93 21.40 23.83
C LEU A 260 5.23 22.89 23.90
N LYS A 261 6.45 23.26 23.53
CA LYS A 261 6.89 24.66 23.58
C LYS A 261 6.20 25.47 22.47
N PRO A 262 5.39 26.50 22.78
CA PRO A 262 4.74 27.33 21.76
C PRO A 262 5.79 27.97 20.87
N LEU A 263 5.53 27.94 19.57
CA LEU A 263 6.30 28.74 18.62
C LEU A 263 5.77 30.17 18.72
N ASN A 264 6.57 31.07 19.29
CA ASN A 264 6.27 32.51 19.40
C ASN A 264 6.32 33.17 18.01
N GLU A 265 5.34 32.87 17.18
CA GLU A 265 5.04 33.67 16.00
C GLU A 265 3.62 34.21 16.22
N ASN A 266 3.52 35.53 16.38
CA ASN A 266 2.25 36.26 16.26
C ASN A 266 1.74 36.05 14.83
N TYR A 267 1.10 34.91 14.58
CA TYR A 267 0.34 34.69 13.37
C TYR A 267 -0.92 35.53 13.50
N ASP A 268 -0.84 36.77 13.01
CA ASP A 268 -2.04 37.53 12.67
C ASP A 268 -2.86 36.62 11.74
N VAL A 269 -3.98 36.12 12.27
CA VAL A 269 -4.92 35.21 11.59
C VAL A 269 -5.51 35.87 10.33
N GLU A 270 -5.33 37.18 10.19
CA GLU A 270 -5.76 38.00 9.06
C GLU A 270 -4.66 38.31 8.03
N ASN A 271 -3.40 37.90 8.24
CA ASN A 271 -2.33 38.19 7.29
C ASN A 271 -2.29 37.10 6.18
N PRO A 272 -2.67 37.42 4.94
CA PRO A 272 -2.79 36.45 3.84
C PRO A 272 -1.45 35.88 3.34
N ASN A 273 -0.34 36.14 4.04
CA ASN A 273 1.02 35.68 3.69
C ASN A 273 1.51 34.46 4.50
N ASN A 274 0.74 33.97 5.47
CA ASN A 274 1.17 32.85 6.33
C ASN A 274 0.59 31.50 5.87
N SER A 275 1.42 30.45 5.92
CA SER A 275 1.08 29.03 5.68
C SER A 275 -0.26 28.61 6.31
N TYR A 276 -1.13 27.94 5.53
CA TYR A 276 -2.35 27.31 6.06
C TYR A 276 -2.06 26.16 7.04
N THR A 277 -0.83 25.65 7.06
CA THR A 277 -0.33 24.75 8.12
C THR A 277 0.24 25.62 9.23
N LEU A 278 -0.49 25.72 10.34
CA LEU A 278 -0.07 26.43 11.54
C LEU A 278 0.85 25.52 12.38
N LYS A 279 2.14 25.84 12.42
CA LYS A 279 3.07 25.20 13.36
C LYS A 279 2.83 25.80 14.74
N LYS A 280 2.07 25.08 15.59
CA LYS A 280 1.71 25.58 16.92
C LYS A 280 2.82 25.38 17.96
N PHE A 281 3.47 24.21 17.94
CA PHE A 281 4.41 23.81 19.00
C PHE A 281 5.69 23.19 18.44
N GLU A 282 6.80 23.46 19.13
CA GLU A 282 8.04 22.69 19.07
C GLU A 282 7.96 21.57 20.11
N HIS A 283 8.03 20.31 19.68
CA HIS A 283 7.97 19.15 20.55
C HIS A 283 9.38 18.80 21.01
N ILE A 284 9.66 18.99 22.31
CA ILE A 284 10.99 18.75 22.90
C ILE A 284 10.88 17.53 23.82
N PRO A 285 11.53 16.40 23.52
CA PRO A 285 11.42 15.21 24.36
C PRO A 285 12.11 15.47 25.71
N TYR A 286 11.39 15.27 26.82
CA TYR A 286 11.90 15.48 28.19
C TYR A 286 11.94 14.19 29.02
N SER A 287 11.23 13.15 28.61
CA SER A 287 11.31 11.85 29.26
C SER A 287 11.06 10.71 28.29
N PHE A 288 11.58 9.55 28.66
CA PHE A 288 11.29 8.28 27.99
C PHE A 288 11.12 7.18 29.03
N ALA A 289 10.40 6.14 28.63
CA ALA A 289 10.38 4.87 29.32
C ALA A 289 10.57 3.75 28.31
N TYR A 290 11.23 2.68 28.73
CA TYR A 290 11.17 1.43 28.00
C TYR A 290 11.16 0.21 28.92
N TYR A 291 10.46 -0.82 28.48
CA TYR A 291 10.37 -2.11 29.12
C TYR A 291 10.98 -3.19 28.23
N ILE A 292 12.06 -3.81 28.69
CA ILE A 292 12.66 -4.99 28.06
C ILE A 292 11.92 -6.22 28.59
N LYS A 293 11.18 -6.88 27.71
CA LYS A 293 10.51 -8.15 28.00
C LYS A 293 11.37 -9.34 27.61
N CYS A 294 11.69 -10.18 28.58
CA CYS A 294 12.29 -11.50 28.35
C CYS A 294 11.18 -12.57 28.20
N SER A 295 11.29 -13.41 27.17
CA SER A 295 10.24 -14.39 26.85
C SER A 295 10.39 -15.74 27.55
N PHE A 296 11.55 -16.04 28.13
CA PHE A 296 11.88 -17.37 28.67
C PHE A 296 12.09 -17.36 30.18
N ASP A 297 12.46 -16.22 30.76
CA ASP A 297 12.63 -16.04 32.20
C ASP A 297 12.43 -14.57 32.56
N ASP A 298 11.40 -14.31 33.36
CA ASP A 298 10.94 -12.96 33.64
C ASP A 298 11.86 -12.19 34.59
N GLU A 299 12.77 -12.87 35.30
CA GLU A 299 13.79 -12.22 36.14
C GLU A 299 14.73 -11.32 35.33
N TYR A 300 14.86 -11.58 34.02
CA TYR A 300 15.64 -10.75 33.10
C TYR A 300 14.81 -9.68 32.37
N SER A 301 13.51 -9.61 32.64
CA SER A 301 12.71 -8.47 32.20
C SER A 301 13.06 -7.25 33.05
N LYS A 302 13.16 -6.08 32.41
CA LYS A 302 13.66 -4.86 33.07
C LYS A 302 12.93 -3.64 32.56
N PHE A 303 12.56 -2.74 33.48
CA PHE A 303 12.02 -1.43 33.17
C PHE A 303 13.08 -0.35 33.40
N GLU A 304 13.15 0.62 32.49
CA GLU A 304 14.03 1.78 32.56
C GLU A 304 13.23 3.04 32.22
N LYS A 305 13.51 4.13 32.95
CA LYS A 305 12.93 5.44 32.68
C LYS A 305 13.94 6.56 32.93
N TYR A 306 13.74 7.68 32.27
CA TYR A 306 14.54 8.88 32.46
C TYR A 306 13.70 10.12 32.23
N ARG A 307 13.89 11.13 33.08
CA ARG A 307 13.34 12.48 32.92
C ARG A 307 14.49 13.50 33.00
N GLY A 308 14.63 14.34 32.00
CA GLY A 308 15.68 15.35 31.94
C GLY A 308 15.97 15.85 30.52
N LEU A 309 16.97 16.72 30.41
CA LEU A 309 17.42 17.29 29.14
C LEU A 309 18.12 16.25 28.26
N ASN A 310 18.03 16.41 26.94
CA ASN A 310 18.62 15.52 25.93
C ASN A 310 18.15 14.06 26.09
N SER A 311 16.87 13.87 26.44
CA SER A 311 16.28 12.55 26.70
C SER A 311 16.47 11.59 25.52
N GLU A 312 16.46 12.09 24.28
CA GLU A 312 16.69 11.34 23.05
C GLU A 312 18.11 10.75 22.94
N GLN A 313 19.13 11.47 23.40
CA GLN A 313 20.51 10.97 23.42
C GLN A 313 20.70 9.95 24.56
N VAL A 314 20.12 10.23 25.72
CA VAL A 314 20.16 9.32 26.88
C VAL A 314 19.46 8.00 26.56
N PHE A 315 18.31 8.06 25.86
CA PHE A 315 17.57 6.89 25.39
C PHE A 315 18.44 5.97 24.54
N ILE A 316 19.10 6.51 23.51
CA ILE A 316 19.97 5.73 22.61
C ILE A 316 21.11 5.09 23.40
N ASN A 317 21.77 5.85 24.28
CA ASN A 317 22.88 5.34 25.09
C ASN A 317 22.44 4.21 26.04
N TYR A 318 21.27 4.36 26.67
CA TYR A 318 20.69 3.36 27.58
C TYR A 318 20.33 2.08 26.82
N LEU A 319 19.68 2.21 25.66
CA LEU A 319 19.36 1.06 24.81
C LEU A 319 20.62 0.33 24.34
N GLU A 320 21.65 1.05 23.87
CA GLU A 320 22.90 0.43 23.45
C GLU A 320 23.57 -0.35 24.58
N ARG A 321 23.65 0.25 25.77
CA ARG A 321 24.20 -0.39 26.98
C ARG A 321 23.46 -1.69 27.30
N ASP A 322 22.13 -1.63 27.34
CA ASP A 322 21.32 -2.79 27.73
C ASP A 322 21.36 -3.89 26.66
N VAL A 323 21.39 -3.53 25.38
CA VAL A 323 21.56 -4.49 24.27
C VAL A 323 22.93 -5.17 24.30
N LEU A 324 24.01 -4.42 24.57
CA LEU A 324 25.35 -4.99 24.74
C LEU A 324 25.39 -5.99 25.90
N ASN A 325 24.75 -5.65 27.03
CA ASN A 325 24.63 -6.55 28.18
C ASN A 325 23.85 -7.82 27.83
N LEU A 326 22.71 -7.70 27.13
CA LEU A 326 21.92 -8.85 26.67
C LEU A 326 22.72 -9.74 25.72
N TYR A 327 23.46 -9.13 24.79
CA TYR A 327 24.30 -9.86 23.86
C TYR A 327 25.38 -10.68 24.59
N HIS A 328 26.15 -10.04 25.48
CA HIS A 328 27.22 -10.72 26.20
C HIS A 328 26.71 -11.79 27.16
N THR A 329 25.54 -11.58 27.77
CA THR A 329 24.94 -12.54 28.71
C THR A 329 24.33 -13.75 28.00
N PHE A 330 23.59 -13.54 26.90
CA PHE A 330 22.74 -14.59 26.32
C PHE A 330 23.03 -14.96 24.86
N LEU A 331 23.53 -14.03 24.03
CA LEU A 331 23.60 -14.23 22.57
C LEU A 331 25.01 -14.51 22.04
N LYS A 332 26.05 -14.12 22.78
CA LYS A 332 27.46 -14.30 22.38
C LYS A 332 27.83 -15.77 22.27
N ASN A 333 27.49 -16.56 23.29
CA ASN A 333 27.83 -17.98 23.40
C ASN A 333 26.56 -18.82 23.51
N PRO A 334 26.09 -19.43 22.41
CA PRO A 334 24.96 -20.36 22.45
C PRO A 334 25.17 -21.47 23.47
N LYS A 335 24.19 -21.66 24.37
CA LYS A 335 24.21 -22.74 25.36
C LYS A 335 24.10 -24.09 24.66
N LYS A 336 24.90 -25.05 25.13
CA LYS A 336 24.81 -26.45 24.69
C LYS A 336 23.49 -27.06 25.14
N MET A 337 23.02 -28.06 24.40
CA MET A 337 21.82 -28.81 24.76
C MET A 337 22.01 -29.46 26.13
N ASN A 338 21.00 -29.32 27.00
CA ASN A 338 20.94 -30.02 28.27
C ASN A 338 20.77 -31.53 28.02
N THR A 339 21.16 -32.37 28.97
CA THR A 339 20.91 -33.81 28.88
C THR A 339 19.40 -34.06 28.78
N LEU A 340 18.97 -34.87 27.80
CA LEU A 340 17.58 -35.24 27.63
C LEU A 340 17.10 -36.08 28.82
N SER A 341 15.88 -35.82 29.29
CA SER A 341 15.17 -36.71 30.19
C SER A 341 14.78 -38.01 29.49
N GLU A 342 14.48 -39.08 30.25
CA GLU A 342 14.04 -40.36 29.69
C GLU A 342 12.78 -40.22 28.81
N LEU A 343 11.86 -39.33 29.22
CA LEU A 343 10.64 -39.04 28.46
C LEU A 343 10.97 -38.32 27.13
N GLU A 344 11.85 -37.32 27.16
CA GLU A 344 12.28 -36.61 25.95
C GLU A 344 13.04 -37.54 24.99
N GLN A 345 13.89 -38.42 25.52
CA GLN A 345 14.62 -39.39 24.72
C GLN A 345 13.66 -40.38 24.05
N THR A 346 12.68 -40.89 24.79
CA THR A 346 11.63 -41.79 24.25
C THR A 346 10.81 -41.08 23.18
N THR A 347 10.40 -39.83 23.44
CA THR A 347 9.64 -39.01 22.49
C THR A 347 10.45 -38.73 21.23
N HIS A 348 11.72 -38.34 21.36
CA HIS A 348 12.65 -38.11 20.26
C HIS A 348 12.82 -39.36 19.38
N ASN A 349 13.01 -40.52 20.01
CA ASN A 349 13.22 -41.79 19.32
C ASN A 349 11.97 -42.22 18.53
N ASN A 350 10.79 -42.10 19.13
CA ASN A 350 9.52 -42.50 18.54
C ASN A 350 8.97 -41.50 17.50
N SER A 351 9.42 -40.25 17.53
CA SER A 351 8.95 -39.22 16.60
C SER A 351 9.39 -39.47 15.16
N THR A 352 8.42 -39.38 14.25
CA THR A 352 8.60 -39.59 12.80
C THR A 352 8.63 -38.29 11.99
N ASN A 353 8.14 -37.19 12.55
CA ASN A 353 8.04 -35.90 11.86
C ASN A 353 8.92 -34.83 12.54
N CYS A 354 9.45 -33.90 11.73
CA CYS A 354 10.20 -32.75 12.21
C CYS A 354 9.26 -31.76 12.90
N HIS A 355 9.61 -31.28 14.09
CA HIS A 355 8.77 -30.31 14.81
C HIS A 355 8.79 -28.88 14.22
N ILE A 356 9.72 -28.56 13.31
CA ILE A 356 9.87 -27.22 12.70
C ILE A 356 9.06 -27.11 11.41
N CYS A 357 9.26 -28.06 10.49
CA CYS A 357 8.63 -28.05 9.18
C CYS A 357 7.48 -29.05 9.03
N GLU A 358 7.26 -29.89 10.06
CA GLU A 358 6.18 -30.87 10.14
C GLU A 358 6.25 -32.01 9.10
N LYS A 359 7.34 -32.07 8.32
CA LYS A 359 7.59 -33.12 7.32
C LYS A 359 8.27 -34.37 7.93
N PRO A 360 8.14 -35.55 7.30
CA PRO A 360 8.78 -36.80 7.77
C PRO A 360 10.31 -36.70 7.88
N LEU A 361 10.88 -37.32 8.91
CA LEU A 361 12.32 -37.42 9.16
C LEU A 361 12.88 -38.65 8.43
N LEU A 362 13.74 -38.44 7.42
CA LEU A 362 14.21 -39.49 6.50
C LEU A 362 15.69 -39.85 6.76
N GLY A 363 16.01 -40.17 8.01
CA GLY A 363 17.35 -40.61 8.42
C GLY A 363 18.33 -39.48 8.84
N ASP A 364 17.93 -38.23 8.72
CA ASP A 364 18.70 -37.02 9.09
C ASP A 364 18.20 -36.37 10.39
N LYS A 365 17.62 -37.19 11.28
CA LYS A 365 17.02 -36.77 12.55
C LYS A 365 18.10 -36.26 13.52
N VAL A 366 17.97 -35.00 13.93
CA VAL A 366 18.79 -34.36 14.97
C VAL A 366 17.91 -33.80 16.08
N ALA A 367 18.49 -33.54 17.25
CA ALA A 367 17.82 -32.88 18.36
C ALA A 367 18.00 -31.36 18.27
N ASP A 368 16.90 -30.62 18.12
CA ASP A 368 16.88 -29.16 18.20
C ASP A 368 16.73 -28.73 19.66
N HIS A 369 17.39 -27.63 20.01
CA HIS A 369 17.35 -27.08 21.36
C HIS A 369 17.37 -25.56 21.37
N CYS A 370 16.94 -24.99 22.49
CA CYS A 370 17.01 -23.56 22.71
C CYS A 370 18.47 -23.14 22.99
N HIS A 371 19.03 -22.29 22.15
CA HIS A 371 20.39 -21.76 22.29
C HIS A 371 20.59 -20.84 23.51
N ILE A 372 19.51 -20.42 24.19
CA ILE A 372 19.60 -19.63 25.43
C ILE A 372 19.47 -20.54 26.65
N THR A 373 18.41 -21.34 26.75
CA THR A 373 18.13 -22.14 27.96
C THR A 373 18.79 -23.52 27.94
N GLY A 374 19.19 -24.02 26.77
CA GLY A 374 19.69 -25.38 26.56
C GLY A 374 18.58 -26.44 26.44
N ASN A 375 17.31 -26.05 26.61
CA ASN A 375 16.20 -27.00 26.66
C ASN A 375 15.91 -27.60 25.29
N TYR A 376 15.64 -28.91 25.27
CA TYR A 376 15.22 -29.64 24.09
C TYR A 376 13.87 -29.13 23.58
N ARG A 377 13.73 -28.97 22.27
CA ARG A 377 12.49 -28.48 21.62
C ARG A 377 11.79 -29.57 20.83
N GLY A 378 12.56 -30.43 20.16
CA GLY A 378 11.98 -31.48 19.35
C GLY A 378 12.96 -32.08 18.36
N PRO A 379 12.54 -33.15 17.66
CA PRO A 379 13.32 -33.77 16.61
C PRO A 379 13.20 -32.91 15.34
N ALA A 380 14.29 -32.75 14.61
CA ALA A 380 14.34 -31.92 13.42
C ALA A 380 15.20 -32.53 12.32
N HIS A 381 14.99 -32.11 11.08
CA HIS A 381 15.99 -32.30 10.02
C HIS A 381 17.23 -31.50 10.36
N SER A 382 18.41 -31.98 9.96
CA SER A 382 19.69 -31.29 10.18
C SER A 382 19.67 -29.84 9.65
N LEU A 383 19.14 -29.62 8.44
CA LEU A 383 19.02 -28.28 7.84
C LEU A 383 17.94 -27.41 8.51
N CYS A 384 16.83 -28.01 8.96
CA CYS A 384 15.82 -27.28 9.73
C CYS A 384 16.43 -26.71 11.01
N ASN A 385 17.12 -27.55 11.78
CA ASN A 385 17.84 -27.17 13.00
C ASN A 385 18.87 -26.04 12.74
N ILE A 386 19.69 -26.17 11.69
CA ILE A 386 20.71 -25.16 11.35
C ILE A 386 20.10 -23.79 11.02
N ASN A 387 18.91 -23.75 10.42
CA ASN A 387 18.25 -22.50 10.00
C ASN A 387 17.29 -21.95 11.05
N PHE A 388 16.88 -22.74 12.03
CA PHE A 388 15.98 -22.35 13.10
C PHE A 388 16.76 -21.67 14.24
N LYS A 389 17.28 -20.47 13.95
CA LYS A 389 18.13 -19.69 14.85
C LYS A 389 17.44 -18.45 15.38
N ILE A 390 17.92 -17.99 16.54
CA ILE A 390 17.51 -16.72 17.14
C ILE A 390 17.83 -15.58 16.16
N PRO A 391 16.92 -14.63 15.96
CA PRO A 391 17.16 -13.49 15.06
C PRO A 391 18.38 -12.66 15.51
N ASN A 392 19.13 -12.14 14.54
CA ASN A 392 20.23 -11.21 14.80
C ASN A 392 19.74 -9.76 14.94
N PHE A 393 18.60 -9.57 15.61
CA PHE A 393 18.05 -8.26 15.93
C PHE A 393 17.21 -8.33 17.22
N ILE A 394 17.06 -7.20 17.89
CA ILE A 394 16.11 -6.99 18.99
C ILE A 394 15.06 -5.96 18.52
N PRO A 395 13.77 -6.31 18.49
CA PRO A 395 12.72 -5.39 18.13
C PRO A 395 12.46 -4.36 19.24
N VAL A 396 12.34 -3.10 18.85
CA VAL A 396 11.88 -1.97 19.66
C VAL A 396 10.51 -1.56 19.15
N ILE A 397 9.48 -1.87 19.92
CA ILE A 397 8.08 -1.63 19.60
C ILE A 397 7.67 -0.29 20.23
N MET A 398 7.19 0.62 19.39
CA MET A 398 6.60 1.89 19.82
C MET A 398 5.26 2.06 19.10
N HIS A 399 4.31 2.78 19.70
CA HIS A 399 2.98 2.94 19.14
C HIS A 399 2.89 4.23 18.33
N ASN A 400 2.56 4.14 17.04
CA ASN A 400 2.53 5.27 16.12
C ASN A 400 3.92 5.88 15.80
N LEU A 401 4.97 5.05 15.95
CA LEU A 401 6.37 5.41 15.70
C LEU A 401 6.58 6.18 14.39
N ARG A 402 5.98 5.70 13.29
CA ARG A 402 6.19 6.22 11.93
C ARG A 402 5.76 7.67 11.79
N ASN A 403 4.74 8.09 12.53
CA ASN A 403 4.14 9.42 12.40
C ASN A 403 4.61 10.39 13.47
N TYR A 404 5.13 9.90 14.60
CA TYR A 404 5.45 10.75 15.75
C TYR A 404 6.83 10.44 16.36
N ASP A 405 6.96 9.38 17.17
CA ASP A 405 8.13 9.19 18.04
C ASP A 405 9.46 9.11 17.29
N SER A 406 9.46 8.54 16.09
CA SER A 406 10.68 8.44 15.29
C SER A 406 11.30 9.82 15.02
N HIS A 407 10.48 10.86 14.87
CA HIS A 407 10.95 12.22 14.61
C HIS A 407 11.72 12.82 15.80
N LEU A 408 11.50 12.32 17.02
CA LEU A 408 12.12 12.82 18.25
C LEU A 408 13.61 12.46 18.33
N PHE A 409 13.97 11.23 17.96
CA PHE A 409 15.33 10.71 18.20
C PHE A 409 16.09 10.28 16.94
N ILE A 410 15.43 10.13 15.77
CA ILE A 410 16.10 9.61 14.56
C ILE A 410 17.27 10.49 14.10
N LYS A 411 17.17 11.81 14.24
CA LYS A 411 18.26 12.75 13.90
C LYS A 411 19.48 12.50 14.79
N THR A 412 19.27 12.41 16.10
CA THR A 412 20.32 12.11 17.09
C THR A 412 20.97 10.75 16.81
N MET A 413 20.16 9.78 16.40
CA MET A 413 20.63 8.46 16.02
C MET A 413 21.53 8.46 14.77
N CYS A 414 21.29 9.36 13.81
CA CYS A 414 22.11 9.55 12.62
C CYS A 414 23.39 10.37 12.84
N SER A 415 23.51 11.10 13.95
CA SER A 415 24.65 12.00 14.21
C SER A 415 25.97 11.26 14.42
N ASN A 416 25.92 10.03 14.91
CA ASN A 416 27.05 9.13 14.93
C ASN A 416 27.15 8.51 13.54
N LYS A 417 28.33 8.52 12.90
CA LYS A 417 28.58 8.01 11.52
C LYS A 417 28.31 6.51 11.31
N GLU A 418 27.46 5.90 12.13
CA GLU A 418 27.02 4.52 12.09
C GLU A 418 25.98 4.31 10.99
N GLN A 419 25.98 3.11 10.42
CA GLN A 419 25.12 2.77 9.31
C GLN A 419 23.71 2.43 9.83
N LEU A 420 22.73 3.26 9.49
CA LEU A 420 21.31 2.96 9.66
C LEU A 420 20.76 2.30 8.41
N SER A 421 20.03 1.21 8.58
CA SER A 421 19.23 0.61 7.50
C SER A 421 17.80 1.13 7.61
N VAL A 422 17.24 1.67 6.52
CA VAL A 422 15.95 2.35 6.54
C VAL A 422 15.02 1.80 5.46
N ILE A 423 13.79 1.47 5.85
CA ILE A 423 12.70 1.13 4.93
C ILE A 423 11.79 2.37 4.84
N ALA A 424 12.10 3.28 3.92
CA ALA A 424 11.37 4.53 3.76
C ALA A 424 10.04 4.33 3.01
N GLN A 425 8.96 4.93 3.51
CA GLN A 425 7.71 5.07 2.74
C GLN A 425 7.74 6.36 1.92
N ASN A 426 8.24 7.44 2.51
CA ASN A 426 8.53 8.71 1.86
C ASN A 426 9.68 9.41 2.60
N LYS A 427 9.95 10.69 2.30
CA LYS A 427 11.06 11.44 2.89
C LYS A 427 10.92 11.73 4.39
N GLU A 428 9.71 11.63 4.95
CA GLU A 428 9.40 11.94 6.34
C GLU A 428 9.03 10.70 7.14
N LYS A 429 8.33 9.75 6.51
CA LYS A 429 7.76 8.57 7.16
C LYS A 429 8.53 7.30 6.80
N TYR A 430 8.96 6.58 7.83
CA TYR A 430 9.67 5.31 7.71
C TYR A 430 8.78 4.15 8.15
N ILE A 431 8.71 3.08 7.35
CA ILE A 431 7.99 1.86 7.74
C ILE A 431 8.70 1.21 8.93
N SER A 432 10.04 1.17 8.88
CA SER A 432 10.92 0.69 9.93
C SER A 432 12.34 1.18 9.64
N PHE A 433 13.19 1.20 10.67
CA PHE A 433 14.62 1.41 10.54
C PHE A 433 15.37 0.54 11.55
N GLU A 434 16.61 0.22 11.23
CA GLU A 434 17.49 -0.61 12.05
C GLU A 434 18.80 0.11 12.34
N LYS A 435 19.17 0.13 13.62
CA LYS A 435 20.49 0.57 14.07
C LYS A 435 21.40 -0.62 14.30
N HIS A 436 22.53 -0.67 13.61
CA HIS A 436 23.52 -1.73 13.75
C HIS A 436 24.53 -1.39 14.85
N ILE A 437 24.46 -2.09 15.98
CA ILE A 437 25.38 -1.93 17.10
C ILE A 437 26.52 -2.93 16.95
N LEU A 438 27.77 -2.45 17.01
CA LEU A 438 28.94 -3.33 17.06
C LEU A 438 29.02 -4.02 18.43
N VAL A 439 28.89 -5.35 18.46
CA VAL A 439 28.82 -6.13 19.71
C VAL A 439 30.01 -7.06 19.93
N ASP A 440 30.74 -7.42 18.88
CA ASP A 440 31.93 -8.26 18.99
C ASP A 440 32.82 -8.17 17.74
N ASN A 441 34.02 -8.73 17.82
CA ASN A 441 34.86 -9.01 16.65
C ASN A 441 35.20 -10.50 16.62
N TYR A 442 35.19 -11.11 15.44
CA TYR A 442 35.56 -12.52 15.28
C TYR A 442 36.58 -12.69 14.16
N PHE A 443 37.47 -13.66 14.32
CA PHE A 443 38.44 -14.01 13.29
C PHE A 443 37.80 -14.99 12.30
N ASP A 444 37.65 -14.56 11.05
CA ASP A 444 37.16 -15.43 9.98
C ASP A 444 38.30 -16.31 9.47
N GLN A 445 38.21 -17.61 9.74
CA GLN A 445 39.24 -18.59 9.37
C GLN A 445 39.37 -18.76 7.86
N HIS A 446 38.32 -18.48 7.08
CA HIS A 446 38.35 -18.59 5.63
C HIS A 446 39.02 -17.36 5.00
N THR A 447 38.70 -16.16 5.47
CA THR A 447 39.27 -14.93 4.92
C THR A 447 40.54 -14.47 5.64
N LYS A 448 40.95 -15.13 6.72
CA LYS A 448 42.07 -14.77 7.62
C LYS A 448 42.03 -13.31 8.12
N ASN A 449 40.84 -12.74 8.20
CA ASN A 449 40.63 -11.34 8.55
C ASN A 449 39.72 -11.21 9.77
N LEU A 450 39.95 -10.16 10.56
CA LEU A 450 39.07 -9.80 11.66
C LEU A 450 37.78 -9.20 11.08
N LYS A 451 36.64 -9.83 11.35
CA LYS A 451 35.31 -9.35 10.96
C LYS A 451 34.56 -8.80 12.16
N LYS A 452 33.85 -7.70 11.93
CA LYS A 452 32.97 -7.07 12.91
C LYS A 452 31.67 -7.85 13.02
N ARG A 453 31.16 -8.04 14.24
CA ARG A 453 29.86 -8.65 14.51
C ARG A 453 28.91 -7.59 15.04
N ASN A 454 27.80 -7.41 14.34
CA ASN A 454 26.79 -6.41 14.69
C ASN A 454 25.49 -7.10 15.12
N LEU A 455 24.80 -6.50 16.08
CA LEU A 455 23.43 -6.82 16.46
C LEU A 455 22.55 -5.62 16.12
N SER A 456 21.39 -5.86 15.49
CA SER A 456 20.51 -4.75 15.06
C SER A 456 19.44 -4.44 16.10
N LEU A 457 19.22 -3.17 16.42
CA LEU A 457 17.98 -2.69 17.02
C LEU A 457 16.99 -2.37 15.91
N ARG A 458 15.86 -3.09 15.86
CA ARG A 458 14.85 -2.92 14.81
C ARG A 458 13.63 -2.18 15.36
N PHE A 459 13.39 -0.96 14.90
CA PHE A 459 12.26 -0.17 15.37
C PHE A 459 11.00 -0.50 14.57
N ILE A 460 9.94 -0.87 15.27
CA ILE A 460 8.68 -1.37 14.71
C ILE A 460 7.53 -0.53 15.25
N ASP A 461 6.67 -0.09 14.35
CA ASP A 461 5.44 0.62 14.69
C ASP A 461 4.31 -0.37 14.98
N SER A 462 3.89 -0.47 16.24
CA SER A 462 2.77 -1.36 16.61
C SER A 462 1.45 -0.94 15.96
N PHE A 463 1.28 0.32 15.57
CA PHE A 463 0.08 0.80 14.86
C PHE A 463 -0.04 0.18 13.46
N GLN A 464 1.06 -0.29 12.86
CA GLN A 464 1.04 -1.06 11.61
C GLN A 464 0.59 -2.52 11.80
N PHE A 465 0.38 -2.95 13.04
CA PHE A 465 -0.22 -4.22 13.42
C PHE A 465 -1.65 -4.06 13.94
N LEU A 466 -1.82 -3.08 14.83
CA LEU A 466 -3.05 -2.80 15.57
C LEU A 466 -3.41 -1.34 15.33
N SER A 467 -4.17 -1.08 14.27
CA SER A 467 -4.47 0.28 13.77
C SER A 467 -5.57 0.99 14.56
N PHE A 468 -5.47 0.99 15.88
CA PHE A 468 -6.36 1.66 16.84
C PHE A 468 -5.52 2.39 17.87
N SER A 469 -6.10 3.39 18.54
CA SER A 469 -5.41 4.08 19.64
C SER A 469 -5.10 3.11 20.78
N LEU A 470 -4.05 3.44 21.56
CA LEU A 470 -3.68 2.67 22.74
C LEU A 470 -4.84 2.53 23.75
N SER A 471 -5.67 3.58 23.91
CA SER A 471 -6.87 3.54 24.76
C SER A 471 -7.85 2.46 24.31
N ASN A 472 -8.25 2.49 23.03
CA ASN A 472 -9.20 1.53 22.47
C ASN A 472 -8.67 0.10 22.56
N LEU A 473 -7.36 -0.09 22.40
CA LEU A 473 -6.72 -1.41 22.54
C LEU A 473 -6.71 -1.87 24.00
N ALA A 474 -6.39 -0.98 24.95
CA ALA A 474 -6.41 -1.28 26.38
C ALA A 474 -7.80 -1.71 26.86
N ASP A 475 -8.87 -1.06 26.38
CA ASP A 475 -10.25 -1.38 26.74
C ASP A 475 -10.68 -2.80 26.31
N THR A 476 -9.99 -3.39 25.32
CA THR A 476 -10.26 -4.78 24.89
C THR A 476 -9.62 -5.84 25.80
N LEU A 477 -8.64 -5.47 26.62
CA LEU A 477 -7.94 -6.42 27.48
C LEU A 477 -8.74 -6.70 28.75
N LYS A 478 -8.75 -7.97 29.17
CA LYS A 478 -9.24 -8.38 30.51
C LYS A 478 -8.14 -8.22 31.56
N ASP A 479 -8.52 -8.18 32.84
CA ASP A 479 -7.58 -8.03 33.96
C ASP A 479 -6.48 -9.10 33.94
N GLU A 480 -6.80 -10.35 33.60
CA GLU A 480 -5.83 -11.46 33.58
C GLU A 480 -4.83 -11.35 32.40
N GLN A 481 -5.12 -10.47 31.45
CA GLN A 481 -4.28 -10.20 30.28
C GLN A 481 -3.28 -9.07 30.53
N CYS A 482 -3.49 -8.22 31.55
CA CYS A 482 -2.61 -7.12 31.92
C CYS A 482 -1.53 -7.57 32.92
N LYS A 483 -0.64 -8.47 32.47
CA LYS A 483 0.33 -9.14 33.33
C LYS A 483 1.50 -8.24 33.70
N GLU A 484 1.99 -7.44 32.77
CA GLU A 484 3.16 -6.62 33.00
C GLU A 484 2.84 -5.43 33.91
N ILE A 485 1.64 -4.84 33.75
CA ILE A 485 1.14 -3.81 34.67
C ILE A 485 0.97 -4.37 36.08
N LYS A 486 0.31 -5.53 36.23
CA LYS A 486 0.02 -6.12 37.55
C LYS A 486 1.28 -6.50 38.35
N LYS A 487 2.43 -6.72 37.69
CA LYS A 487 3.71 -6.98 38.37
C LYS A 487 4.30 -5.74 39.01
N ILE A 488 4.03 -4.57 38.43
CA ILE A 488 4.57 -3.29 38.92
C ILE A 488 3.60 -2.65 39.90
N PHE A 489 2.29 -2.83 39.68
CA PHE A 489 1.21 -2.32 40.53
C PHE A 489 0.46 -3.51 41.15
N GLU A 490 0.96 -3.99 42.29
CA GLU A 490 0.36 -5.11 43.02
C GLU A 490 -0.95 -4.72 43.74
N ASP A 491 -1.09 -3.44 44.10
CA ASP A 491 -2.31 -2.91 44.71
C ASP A 491 -3.47 -2.90 43.69
N GLU A 492 -4.61 -3.47 44.07
CA GLU A 492 -5.76 -3.66 43.19
C GLU A 492 -6.43 -2.34 42.77
N GLU A 493 -6.41 -1.31 43.63
CA GLU A 493 -6.96 0.00 43.27
C GLU A 493 -6.04 0.73 42.28
N GLN A 494 -4.72 0.69 42.50
CA GLN A 494 -3.71 1.21 41.57
C GLN A 494 -3.76 0.50 40.23
N PHE A 495 -3.81 -0.83 40.22
CA PHE A 495 -3.89 -1.65 39.02
C PHE A 495 -5.11 -1.28 38.16
N LYS A 496 -6.29 -1.19 38.77
CA LYS A 496 -7.54 -0.86 38.05
C LYS A 496 -7.52 0.53 37.39
N LEU A 497 -6.78 1.47 37.98
CA LEU A 497 -6.63 2.81 37.43
C LEU A 497 -5.59 2.85 36.29
N ILE A 498 -4.44 2.21 36.46
CA ILE A 498 -3.32 2.25 35.51
C ILE A 498 -3.55 1.34 34.29
N ARG A 499 -4.39 0.29 34.40
CA ARG A 499 -4.74 -0.53 33.24
C ARG A 499 -5.60 0.19 32.19
N GLN A 500 -6.03 1.43 32.46
CA GLN A 500 -6.74 2.29 31.53
C GLN A 500 -5.81 3.42 31.10
N LYS A 501 -5.90 3.87 29.85
CA LYS A 501 -5.05 4.97 29.37
C LYS A 501 -5.25 6.20 30.26
N GLY A 502 -4.16 6.77 30.77
CA GLY A 502 -4.19 7.97 31.62
C GLY A 502 -4.69 9.20 30.86
N VAL A 503 -4.76 10.33 31.56
CA VAL A 503 -4.97 11.66 30.94
C VAL A 503 -3.82 12.56 31.31
N PHE A 504 -3.33 13.34 30.35
CA PHE A 504 -2.17 14.20 30.55
C PHE A 504 -2.42 15.60 29.95
N PRO A 505 -2.08 16.69 30.67
CA PRO A 505 -2.39 18.05 30.22
C PRO A 505 -1.35 18.55 29.20
N TYR A 506 -1.27 17.93 28.03
CA TYR A 506 -0.23 18.17 27.02
C TYR A 506 -0.03 19.65 26.67
N SER A 507 -1.11 20.40 26.43
CA SER A 507 -1.02 21.82 26.05
C SER A 507 -0.60 22.72 27.21
N TYR A 508 -0.76 22.27 28.46
CA TYR A 508 -0.28 23.00 29.63
C TYR A 508 1.24 22.87 29.80
N ILE A 509 1.82 21.71 29.46
CA ILE A 509 3.25 21.42 29.66
C ILE A 509 4.08 21.99 28.51
N ASP A 510 4.33 23.30 28.57
CA ASP A 510 5.11 24.07 27.59
C ASP A 510 6.55 24.39 28.04
N SER A 511 6.92 24.07 29.28
CA SER A 511 8.24 24.31 29.83
C SER A 511 8.64 23.26 30.87
N PHE A 512 9.94 23.17 31.16
CA PHE A 512 10.46 22.25 32.19
C PHE A 512 10.03 22.68 33.60
N GLU A 513 9.89 23.97 33.86
CA GLU A 513 9.51 24.51 35.17
C GLU A 513 8.11 24.04 35.59
N LYS A 514 7.19 23.87 34.63
CA LYS A 514 5.84 23.35 34.91
C LYS A 514 5.84 21.91 35.42
N LEU A 515 6.87 21.12 35.11
CA LEU A 515 7.00 19.76 35.65
C LEU A 515 7.33 19.78 37.15
N GLU A 516 7.87 20.88 37.68
CA GLU A 516 8.21 21.04 39.10
C GLU A 516 7.04 21.60 39.93
N GLU A 517 5.91 21.91 39.30
CA GLU A 517 4.70 22.35 40.02
C GLU A 517 4.16 21.23 40.90
N THR A 518 3.81 21.58 42.14
CA THR A 518 3.42 20.64 43.20
C THR A 518 1.91 20.43 43.33
N ALA A 519 1.15 20.85 42.32
CA ALA A 519 -0.30 20.67 42.26
C ALA A 519 -0.74 20.32 40.85
N LEU A 520 -1.76 19.47 40.74
CA LEU A 520 -2.35 19.14 39.45
C LEU A 520 -3.03 20.39 38.83
N PRO A 521 -2.89 20.64 37.51
CA PRO A 521 -3.53 21.78 36.86
C PRO A 521 -5.05 21.72 36.97
N LYS A 522 -5.72 22.87 36.86
CA LYS A 522 -7.19 22.95 36.83
C LYS A 522 -7.74 22.25 35.59
N LYS A 523 -9.00 21.77 35.65
CA LYS A 523 -9.68 21.08 34.54
C LYS A 523 -9.59 21.85 33.21
N ASP A 524 -9.78 23.15 33.26
CA ASP A 524 -9.72 24.06 32.11
C ASP A 524 -8.33 24.08 31.43
N GLN A 525 -7.26 23.76 32.18
CA GLN A 525 -5.89 23.65 31.67
C GLN A 525 -5.56 22.28 31.06
N PHE A 526 -6.46 21.29 31.17
CA PHE A 526 -6.36 20.01 30.45
C PHE A 526 -6.88 20.09 29.01
N PHE A 527 -7.25 21.27 28.54
CA PHE A 527 -7.69 21.46 27.16
C PHE A 527 -6.63 21.00 26.17
N ASN A 528 -7.03 20.16 25.21
CA ASN A 528 -6.13 19.61 24.20
C ASN A 528 -6.22 20.45 22.92
N SER A 529 -5.22 21.30 22.69
CA SER A 529 -5.15 22.15 21.50
C SER A 529 -4.89 21.43 20.16
N LEU A 530 -4.57 20.12 20.21
CA LEU A 530 -4.42 19.26 19.04
C LEU A 530 -5.76 18.68 18.57
N THR A 531 -6.66 18.34 19.49
CA THR A 531 -8.01 17.83 19.19
C THR A 531 -9.11 18.87 19.33
N ASP A 532 -8.79 20.04 19.89
CA ASP A 532 -9.72 21.14 20.19
C ASP A 532 -10.84 20.71 21.17
N GLU A 533 -10.49 19.83 22.12
CA GLU A 533 -11.43 19.20 23.05
C GLU A 533 -11.06 19.46 24.52
N HIS A 534 -12.09 19.59 25.35
CA HIS A 534 -11.94 19.58 26.81
C HIS A 534 -12.00 18.14 27.33
N ILE A 535 -11.25 17.90 28.41
CA ILE A 535 -11.39 16.68 29.21
C ILE A 535 -12.79 16.59 29.83
N THR A 536 -13.31 15.37 29.97
CA THR A 536 -14.58 15.13 30.67
C THR A 536 -14.44 15.29 32.19
N ASP A 537 -15.57 15.43 32.89
CA ASP A 537 -15.56 15.47 34.37
C ASP A 537 -15.07 14.15 34.97
N GLU A 538 -15.48 12.99 34.41
CA GLU A 538 -15.03 11.69 34.89
C GLU A 538 -13.52 11.50 34.74
N GLU A 539 -12.94 11.91 33.61
CA GLU A 539 -11.51 11.80 33.36
C GLU A 539 -10.68 12.71 34.28
N TYR A 540 -11.15 13.93 34.54
CA TYR A 540 -10.45 14.83 35.47
C TYR A 540 -10.51 14.34 36.92
N GLN A 541 -11.64 13.80 37.36
CA GLN A 541 -11.73 13.15 38.69
C GLN A 541 -10.80 11.95 38.79
N ARG A 542 -10.64 11.18 37.71
CA ARG A 542 -9.68 10.09 37.65
C ARG A 542 -8.24 10.59 37.76
N ALA A 543 -7.90 11.69 37.10
CA ALA A 543 -6.58 12.31 37.21
C ALA A 543 -6.25 12.71 38.65
N LEU A 544 -7.21 13.32 39.36
CA LEU A 544 -7.09 13.64 40.79
C LEU A 544 -6.89 12.37 41.63
N LYS A 545 -7.68 11.31 41.38
CA LYS A 545 -7.52 10.04 42.09
C LYS A 545 -6.13 9.43 41.87
N VAL A 546 -5.59 9.50 40.65
CA VAL A 546 -4.22 9.04 40.35
C VAL A 546 -3.19 9.90 41.08
N TRP A 547 -3.34 11.24 41.04
CA TRP A 547 -2.45 12.14 41.76
C TRP A 547 -2.35 11.80 43.25
N ASP A 548 -3.50 11.61 43.90
CA ASP A 548 -3.58 11.31 45.33
C ASP A 548 -3.10 9.88 45.66
N LEU A 549 -3.54 8.88 44.89
CA LEU A 549 -3.23 7.47 45.16
C LEU A 549 -1.76 7.12 44.95
N PHE A 550 -1.09 7.80 44.02
CA PHE A 550 0.34 7.64 43.77
C PHE A 550 1.21 8.66 44.52
N GLU A 551 0.60 9.44 45.43
CA GLU A 551 1.29 10.43 46.26
C GLU A 551 2.19 11.36 45.42
N CYS A 552 1.66 11.87 44.30
CA CYS A 552 2.44 12.68 43.37
C CYS A 552 2.86 14.00 44.02
N GLU A 553 4.17 14.22 44.17
CA GLU A 553 4.71 15.46 44.73
C GLU A 553 4.80 16.59 43.68
N SER A 554 4.86 16.23 42.40
CA SER A 554 4.98 17.16 41.27
C SER A 554 4.29 16.65 40.01
N ILE A 555 3.99 17.55 39.06
CA ILE A 555 3.51 17.20 37.72
C ILE A 555 4.48 16.26 37.01
N GLY A 556 5.78 16.41 37.25
CA GLY A 556 6.80 15.50 36.76
C GLY A 556 6.57 14.07 37.27
N ASN A 557 6.26 13.88 38.55
CA ASN A 557 5.96 12.53 39.08
C ASN A 557 4.70 11.94 38.44
N TYR A 558 3.66 12.77 38.26
CA TYR A 558 2.45 12.36 37.55
C TYR A 558 2.74 11.95 36.10
N SER A 559 3.60 12.71 35.40
CA SER A 559 4.10 12.37 34.06
C SER A 559 4.84 11.03 34.03
N ASP A 560 5.73 10.77 34.99
CA ASP A 560 6.45 9.50 35.05
C ASP A 560 5.50 8.30 35.19
N ILE A 561 4.42 8.45 35.98
CA ILE A 561 3.39 7.41 36.14
C ILE A 561 2.57 7.24 34.85
N TYR A 562 2.22 8.35 34.19
CA TYR A 562 1.54 8.33 32.91
C TYR A 562 2.35 7.58 31.84
N LEU A 563 3.63 7.92 31.70
CA LEU A 563 4.52 7.31 30.71
C LEU A 563 4.82 5.83 31.03
N LEU A 564 4.96 5.49 32.31
CA LEU A 564 5.06 4.11 32.78
C LEU A 564 3.82 3.30 32.40
N SER A 565 2.63 3.86 32.63
CA SER A 565 1.35 3.25 32.26
C SER A 565 1.28 2.95 30.76
N ASP A 566 1.55 3.95 29.91
CA ASP A 566 1.47 3.80 28.45
C ASP A 566 2.47 2.74 27.92
N THR A 567 3.69 2.73 28.45
CA THR A 567 4.74 1.76 28.06
C THR A 567 4.35 0.33 28.43
N LEU A 568 3.81 0.10 29.63
CA LEU A 568 3.40 -1.24 30.08
C LEU A 568 2.11 -1.70 29.41
N LEU A 569 1.16 -0.78 29.16
CA LEU A 569 -0.04 -1.07 28.37
C LEU A 569 0.35 -1.56 26.98
N LEU A 570 1.27 -0.87 26.31
CA LEU A 570 1.78 -1.30 25.02
C LEU A 570 2.41 -2.70 25.09
N ALA A 571 3.19 -2.99 26.14
CA ALA A 571 3.78 -4.30 26.35
C ALA A 571 2.70 -5.39 26.51
N ASP A 572 1.70 -5.19 27.37
CA ASP A 572 0.61 -6.14 27.58
C ASP A 572 -0.22 -6.35 26.30
N ILE A 573 -0.58 -5.27 25.59
CA ILE A 573 -1.32 -5.33 24.32
C ILE A 573 -0.56 -6.16 23.29
N PHE A 574 0.71 -5.84 23.07
CA PHE A 574 1.48 -6.50 22.02
C PHE A 574 1.88 -7.94 22.41
N GLU A 575 2.16 -8.25 23.69
CA GLU A 575 2.39 -9.63 24.13
C GLU A 575 1.14 -10.51 24.01
N ASN A 576 -0.05 -9.96 24.28
CA ASN A 576 -1.32 -10.67 24.02
C ASN A 576 -1.52 -10.91 22.52
N PHE A 577 -1.21 -9.92 21.69
CA PHE A 577 -1.24 -10.08 20.23
C PHE A 577 -0.23 -11.15 19.75
N ARG A 578 0.99 -11.15 20.27
CA ARG A 578 2.01 -12.19 20.01
C ARG A 578 1.51 -13.58 20.39
N LYS A 579 0.93 -13.73 21.59
CA LYS A 579 0.36 -15.01 22.07
C LYS A 579 -0.75 -15.50 21.14
N THR A 580 -1.62 -14.59 20.68
CA THR A 580 -2.71 -14.91 19.75
C THR A 580 -2.16 -15.36 18.39
N CYS A 581 -1.17 -14.65 17.85
CA CYS A 581 -0.53 -15.02 16.59
C CYS A 581 0.23 -16.35 16.67
N LEU A 582 0.96 -16.60 17.76
CA LEU A 582 1.68 -17.84 17.97
C LEU A 582 0.74 -19.03 18.16
N SER A 583 -0.39 -18.86 18.84
CA SER A 583 -1.38 -19.93 19.00
C SER A 583 -2.15 -20.22 17.69
N THR A 584 -2.53 -19.18 16.95
CA THR A 584 -3.37 -19.27 15.75
C THR A 584 -2.57 -19.58 14.48
N TYR A 585 -1.49 -18.83 14.22
CA TYR A 585 -0.72 -18.91 12.98
C TYR A 585 0.64 -19.60 13.14
N LYS A 586 1.05 -19.91 14.37
CA LYS A 586 2.42 -20.38 14.72
C LYS A 586 3.52 -19.40 14.31
N LEU A 587 3.20 -18.12 14.14
CA LEU A 587 4.14 -17.07 13.75
C LEU A 587 4.21 -16.02 14.85
N ASP A 588 5.42 -15.55 15.15
CA ASP A 588 5.61 -14.44 16.08
C ASP A 588 5.64 -13.11 15.30
N PRO A 589 4.70 -12.18 15.55
CA PRO A 589 4.62 -10.91 14.84
C PRO A 589 5.86 -10.04 15.00
N ALA A 590 6.66 -10.28 16.05
CA ALA A 590 7.93 -9.57 16.28
C ALA A 590 9.01 -9.82 15.20
N HIS A 591 8.82 -10.80 14.30
CA HIS A 591 9.69 -10.99 13.12
C HIS A 591 9.35 -10.10 11.93
N PHE A 592 8.19 -9.44 11.97
CA PHE A 592 7.62 -8.73 10.83
C PHE A 592 7.66 -7.22 11.06
N TYR A 593 7.57 -6.46 9.98
CA TYR A 593 7.49 -5.00 10.04
C TYR A 593 6.05 -4.49 10.09
N THR A 594 5.10 -5.24 9.52
CA THR A 594 3.70 -4.81 9.33
C THR A 594 2.72 -5.99 9.36
N PHE A 595 1.44 -5.70 9.61
CA PHE A 595 0.36 -6.71 9.56
C PHE A 595 0.21 -7.39 8.19
N PRO A 596 0.28 -6.69 7.03
CA PRO A 596 0.22 -7.36 5.72
C PRO A 596 1.33 -8.40 5.53
N GLY A 597 2.55 -8.11 6.00
CA GLY A 597 3.66 -9.06 5.92
C GLY A 597 3.45 -10.31 6.78
N LEU A 598 2.88 -10.14 7.99
CA LEU A 598 2.46 -11.25 8.83
C LEU A 598 1.34 -12.07 8.19
N SER A 599 0.31 -11.39 7.68
CA SER A 599 -0.88 -12.01 7.08
C SER A 599 -0.53 -12.83 5.85
N TRP A 600 0.38 -12.34 5.01
CA TRP A 600 0.85 -13.05 3.83
C TRP A 600 1.51 -14.38 4.18
N GLU A 601 2.38 -14.39 5.19
CA GLU A 601 3.09 -15.58 5.62
C GLU A 601 2.21 -16.54 6.42
N ALA A 602 1.27 -16.00 7.19
CA ALA A 602 0.21 -16.80 7.83
C ALA A 602 -0.65 -17.51 6.78
N CYS A 603 -1.04 -16.82 5.69
CA CYS A 603 -1.79 -17.40 4.59
C CYS A 603 -1.03 -18.56 3.93
N LEU A 604 0.21 -18.34 3.50
CA LEU A 604 1.03 -19.37 2.87
C LEU A 604 1.25 -20.57 3.79
N ARG A 605 1.47 -20.34 5.09
CA ARG A 605 1.67 -21.41 6.07
C ARG A 605 0.39 -22.22 6.31
N TYR A 606 -0.73 -21.52 6.55
CA TYR A 606 -1.99 -22.14 6.93
C TYR A 606 -2.58 -22.95 5.77
N THR A 607 -2.47 -22.44 4.54
CA THR A 607 -2.99 -23.11 3.35
C THR A 607 -2.03 -24.17 2.79
N GLY A 608 -0.73 -24.04 3.02
CA GLY A 608 0.29 -24.89 2.41
C GLY A 608 0.36 -24.75 0.88
N ILE A 609 -0.24 -23.70 0.33
CA ILE A 609 -0.35 -23.50 -1.12
C ILE A 609 1.01 -23.18 -1.75
N GLU A 610 1.20 -23.66 -2.98
CA GLU A 610 2.31 -23.24 -3.84
C GLU A 610 1.71 -22.41 -4.98
N LEU A 611 2.20 -21.18 -5.14
CA LEU A 611 1.76 -20.24 -6.17
C LEU A 611 2.84 -20.11 -7.23
N GLU A 612 2.49 -20.31 -8.51
CA GLU A 612 3.39 -20.00 -9.61
C GLU A 612 3.45 -18.47 -9.80
N LEU A 613 4.65 -17.94 -9.93
CA LEU A 613 4.90 -16.56 -10.31
C LEU A 613 5.07 -16.46 -11.82
N LEU A 614 4.56 -15.37 -12.40
CA LEU A 614 4.71 -15.09 -13.82
C LEU A 614 6.19 -14.95 -14.19
N THR A 615 6.62 -15.72 -15.19
CA THR A 615 7.98 -15.68 -15.74
C THR A 615 8.04 -15.02 -17.12
N ASP A 616 6.88 -14.71 -17.69
CA ASP A 616 6.73 -14.04 -18.97
C ASP A 616 6.43 -12.54 -18.73
N PRO A 617 7.29 -11.62 -19.19
CA PRO A 617 7.05 -10.18 -19.11
C PRO A 617 5.72 -9.76 -19.74
N ASP A 618 5.35 -10.37 -20.87
CA ASP A 618 4.15 -9.99 -21.61
C ASP A 618 2.90 -10.34 -20.78
N MET A 619 2.90 -11.50 -20.10
CA MET A 619 1.84 -11.87 -19.15
C MET A 619 1.79 -10.90 -17.97
N LEU A 620 2.95 -10.51 -17.44
CA LEU A 620 3.00 -9.56 -16.33
C LEU A 620 2.39 -8.21 -16.72
N HIS A 621 2.71 -7.69 -17.90
CA HIS A 621 2.13 -6.44 -18.41
C HIS A 621 0.63 -6.60 -18.68
N PHE A 622 0.21 -7.72 -19.28
CA PHE A 622 -1.21 -8.05 -19.50
C PHE A 622 -2.02 -8.00 -18.20
N PHE A 623 -1.53 -8.65 -17.13
CA PHE A 623 -2.19 -8.62 -15.84
C PHE A 623 -2.10 -7.24 -15.16
N LYS A 624 -0.94 -6.56 -15.20
CA LYS A 624 -0.79 -5.21 -14.63
C LYS A 624 -1.77 -4.21 -15.23
N ASN A 625 -1.92 -4.23 -16.56
CA ASN A 625 -2.85 -3.35 -17.28
C ASN A 625 -4.33 -3.71 -16.99
N SER A 626 -4.59 -4.94 -16.53
CA SER A 626 -5.92 -5.39 -16.12
C SER A 626 -6.31 -5.01 -14.68
N VAL A 627 -5.33 -4.70 -13.81
CA VAL A 627 -5.61 -4.41 -12.40
C VAL A 627 -6.39 -3.10 -12.30
N ARG A 628 -7.59 -3.18 -11.74
CA ARG A 628 -8.49 -2.04 -11.48
C ARG A 628 -8.76 -1.94 -9.99
N GLY A 629 -8.85 -0.72 -9.49
CA GLY A 629 -9.28 -0.45 -8.12
C GLY A 629 -10.78 -0.70 -7.92
N GLY A 630 -11.27 -0.44 -6.70
CA GLY A 630 -12.71 -0.42 -6.45
C GLY A 630 -13.39 0.72 -7.21
N VAL A 631 -14.47 0.41 -7.93
CA VAL A 631 -15.30 1.43 -8.58
C VAL A 631 -15.94 2.29 -7.51
N SER A 632 -15.80 3.61 -7.63
CA SER A 632 -16.38 4.56 -6.70
C SER A 632 -16.97 5.73 -7.48
N SER A 633 -18.28 5.69 -7.72
CA SER A 633 -19.01 6.74 -8.44
C SER A 633 -20.22 7.21 -7.63
N CYS A 634 -20.62 8.47 -7.85
CA CYS A 634 -21.85 9.03 -7.31
C CYS A 634 -22.68 9.54 -8.48
N ILE A 635 -23.61 8.73 -8.96
CA ILE A 635 -24.35 8.98 -10.21
C ILE A 635 -25.57 9.87 -9.92
N THR A 636 -26.38 9.48 -8.93
CA THR A 636 -27.44 10.33 -8.41
C THR A 636 -26.87 11.30 -7.37
N ARG A 637 -27.08 12.61 -7.55
CA ARG A 637 -26.61 13.66 -6.61
C ARG A 637 -27.56 13.93 -5.47
N LYS A 638 -28.86 13.69 -5.67
CA LYS A 638 -29.91 13.88 -4.69
C LYS A 638 -31.04 12.88 -4.93
N SER A 639 -31.51 12.25 -3.87
CA SER A 639 -32.68 11.37 -3.92
C SER A 639 -33.50 11.54 -2.64
N GLU A 640 -34.81 11.65 -2.78
CA GLU A 640 -35.76 11.69 -1.67
C GLU A 640 -36.64 10.43 -1.75
N ALA A 641 -36.89 9.82 -0.59
CA ALA A 641 -37.72 8.62 -0.45
C ALA A 641 -39.20 9.00 -0.27
N ASN A 642 -40.08 8.08 -0.64
CA ASN A 642 -41.53 8.17 -0.42
C ASN A 642 -42.05 6.77 -0.13
N ASN A 643 -42.20 6.37 1.13
CA ASN A 643 -42.71 5.04 1.46
C ASN A 643 -43.49 5.05 2.80
N PRO A 644 -44.34 4.05 3.06
CA PRO A 644 -45.25 4.04 4.22
C PRO A 644 -44.57 4.10 5.61
N PHE A 645 -43.26 3.90 5.68
CA PHE A 645 -42.49 3.96 6.94
C PHE A 645 -41.99 5.36 7.27
N LEU A 646 -42.28 6.36 6.42
CA LEU A 646 -41.90 7.74 6.63
C LEU A 646 -43.08 8.59 7.11
N SER A 647 -42.81 9.46 8.07
CA SER A 647 -43.75 10.47 8.60
C SER A 647 -44.29 11.42 7.53
N ASN A 648 -43.54 11.67 6.46
CA ASN A 648 -43.94 12.53 5.33
C ASN A 648 -44.43 11.74 4.10
N PHE A 649 -44.87 10.49 4.27
CA PHE A 649 -45.36 9.66 3.18
C PHE A 649 -46.55 10.28 2.44
N ASP A 650 -46.48 10.26 1.12
CA ASP A 650 -47.52 10.74 0.22
C ASP A 650 -48.02 9.57 -0.63
N ALA A 651 -49.21 9.06 -0.28
CA ALA A 651 -49.85 7.93 -0.96
C ALA A 651 -50.23 8.22 -2.43
N THR A 652 -50.16 9.49 -2.87
CA THR A 652 -50.40 9.86 -4.28
C THR A 652 -49.17 9.67 -5.17
N LYS A 653 -47.98 9.48 -4.57
CA LYS A 653 -46.72 9.29 -5.27
C LYS A 653 -46.31 7.81 -5.21
N PRO A 654 -45.53 7.32 -6.20
CA PRO A 654 -45.04 5.95 -6.17
C PRO A 654 -44.15 5.68 -4.95
N ASN A 655 -44.16 4.44 -4.47
CA ASN A 655 -43.27 4.01 -3.41
C ASN A 655 -41.81 4.11 -3.89
N LYS A 656 -40.97 4.71 -3.07
CA LYS A 656 -39.54 4.89 -3.31
C LYS A 656 -38.78 4.71 -2.00
N TYR A 657 -37.94 3.69 -1.98
CA TYR A 657 -37.06 3.36 -0.87
C TYR A 657 -35.64 3.80 -1.21
N ILE A 658 -34.87 4.21 -0.20
CA ILE A 658 -33.43 4.42 -0.30
C ILE A 658 -32.80 3.43 0.66
N MET A 659 -31.89 2.60 0.16
CA MET A 659 -31.22 1.56 0.95
C MET A 659 -29.71 1.75 0.91
N TYR A 660 -29.03 1.37 1.99
CA TYR A 660 -27.57 1.26 2.03
C TYR A 660 -27.21 -0.18 2.36
N TYR A 661 -26.78 -0.91 1.33
CA TYR A 661 -26.17 -2.22 1.49
C TYR A 661 -24.65 -2.16 1.46
N ASP A 662 -24.01 -2.86 2.39
CA ASP A 662 -22.57 -3.15 2.36
C ASP A 662 -22.36 -4.67 2.31
N ALA A 663 -21.34 -5.13 1.60
CA ALA A 663 -21.03 -6.54 1.50
C ALA A 663 -20.06 -6.94 2.62
N THR A 664 -20.50 -7.83 3.52
CA THR A 664 -19.69 -8.28 4.66
C THR A 664 -18.42 -8.98 4.16
N ASN A 665 -17.27 -8.33 4.34
CA ASN A 665 -15.95 -8.82 3.91
C ASN A 665 -15.89 -9.21 2.42
N LEU A 666 -16.21 -8.26 1.53
CA LEU A 666 -16.25 -8.45 0.07
C LEU A 666 -14.97 -9.11 -0.49
N TYR A 667 -13.79 -8.61 -0.12
CA TYR A 667 -12.54 -9.19 -0.62
C TYR A 667 -12.27 -10.58 -0.06
N GLY A 668 -12.62 -10.86 1.21
CA GLY A 668 -12.53 -12.21 1.77
C GLY A 668 -13.45 -13.20 1.06
N PHE A 669 -14.65 -12.76 0.68
CA PHE A 669 -15.56 -13.55 -0.16
C PHE A 669 -14.99 -13.77 -1.57
N ALA A 670 -14.42 -12.74 -2.19
CA ALA A 670 -13.78 -12.88 -3.51
C ALA A 670 -12.58 -13.83 -3.46
N MET A 671 -11.78 -13.78 -2.38
CA MET A 671 -10.64 -14.67 -2.15
C MET A 671 -11.03 -16.11 -1.80
N SER A 672 -12.29 -16.37 -1.42
CA SER A 672 -12.80 -17.73 -1.23
C SER A 672 -13.34 -18.37 -2.52
N GLN A 673 -13.38 -17.63 -3.63
CA GLN A 673 -13.76 -18.17 -4.93
C GLN A 673 -12.60 -18.92 -5.59
N TYR A 674 -12.89 -19.65 -6.67
CA TYR A 674 -11.88 -20.30 -7.49
C TYR A 674 -11.01 -19.24 -8.20
N LEU A 675 -9.76 -19.11 -7.78
CA LEU A 675 -8.78 -18.14 -8.28
C LEU A 675 -7.57 -18.85 -8.92
N PRO A 676 -6.88 -18.21 -9.88
CA PRO A 676 -5.71 -18.80 -10.53
C PRO A 676 -4.53 -18.89 -9.56
N THR A 677 -3.88 -20.06 -9.52
CA THR A 677 -2.72 -20.35 -8.65
C THR A 677 -1.45 -20.71 -9.42
N GLY A 678 -1.57 -21.10 -10.69
CA GLY A 678 -0.45 -21.47 -11.56
C GLY A 678 -0.88 -22.06 -12.91
N ASP A 679 0.07 -22.68 -13.60
CA ASP A 679 -0.02 -23.19 -14.98
C ASP A 679 -0.37 -22.09 -16.00
N PHE A 680 0.29 -20.94 -15.89
CA PHE A 680 0.04 -19.80 -16.78
C PHE A 680 0.59 -20.06 -18.19
N VAL A 681 -0.30 -20.08 -19.19
CA VAL A 681 0.05 -20.30 -20.60
C VAL A 681 -0.78 -19.40 -21.50
N TRP A 682 -0.17 -18.84 -22.55
CA TRP A 682 -0.90 -18.21 -23.64
C TRP A 682 -1.63 -19.25 -24.49
N LEU A 683 -2.88 -18.95 -24.85
CA LEU A 683 -3.60 -19.75 -25.84
C LEU A 683 -3.05 -19.47 -27.24
N THR A 684 -3.03 -20.51 -28.07
CA THR A 684 -2.77 -20.37 -29.51
C THR A 684 -3.97 -19.75 -30.22
N GLU A 685 -3.77 -19.14 -31.38
CA GLU A 685 -4.87 -18.59 -32.19
C GLU A 685 -5.98 -19.61 -32.50
N LYS A 686 -5.61 -20.88 -32.69
CA LYS A 686 -6.56 -21.97 -32.93
C LYS A 686 -7.39 -22.26 -31.69
N GLU A 687 -6.80 -22.22 -30.50
CA GLU A 687 -7.52 -22.41 -29.24
C GLU A 687 -8.46 -21.24 -28.97
N ILE A 688 -8.02 -20.00 -29.21
CA ILE A 688 -8.86 -18.80 -29.08
C ILE A 688 -10.09 -18.89 -29.99
N LYS A 689 -9.92 -19.28 -31.27
CA LYS A 689 -11.04 -19.41 -32.22
C LYS A 689 -12.07 -20.47 -31.83
N ASN A 690 -11.67 -21.48 -31.06
CA ASN A 690 -12.54 -22.56 -30.59
C ASN A 690 -13.02 -22.36 -29.14
N LEU A 691 -12.65 -21.24 -28.50
CA LEU A 691 -12.99 -20.98 -27.10
C LEU A 691 -14.42 -20.45 -27.00
N ASP A 692 -15.35 -21.29 -26.58
CA ASP A 692 -16.67 -20.84 -26.14
C ASP A 692 -16.65 -20.56 -24.63
N ILE A 693 -16.51 -19.29 -24.27
CA ILE A 693 -16.46 -18.87 -22.87
C ILE A 693 -17.76 -19.20 -22.13
N PHE A 694 -18.92 -19.15 -22.80
CA PHE A 694 -20.23 -19.25 -22.14
C PHE A 694 -20.52 -20.67 -21.64
N SER A 695 -19.94 -21.70 -22.27
CA SER A 695 -20.02 -23.09 -21.81
C SER A 695 -19.15 -23.44 -20.58
N ILE A 696 -18.21 -22.58 -20.20
CA ILE A 696 -17.20 -22.90 -19.15
C ILE A 696 -17.76 -22.66 -17.73
N SER A 697 -17.75 -23.66 -16.85
CA SER A 697 -18.19 -23.48 -15.46
C SER A 697 -17.32 -22.48 -14.68
N SER A 698 -17.93 -21.74 -13.74
CA SER A 698 -17.19 -20.87 -12.81
C SER A 698 -16.26 -21.65 -11.87
N THR A 699 -16.56 -22.93 -11.63
CA THR A 699 -15.77 -23.86 -10.79
C THR A 699 -14.83 -24.73 -11.61
N SER A 700 -14.59 -24.38 -12.87
CA SER A 700 -13.65 -25.08 -13.75
C SER A 700 -12.24 -25.06 -13.15
N SER A 701 -11.49 -26.16 -13.33
CA SER A 701 -10.08 -26.23 -12.94
C SER A 701 -9.18 -25.30 -13.77
N LYS A 702 -9.68 -24.81 -14.91
CA LYS A 702 -9.01 -23.81 -15.77
C LYS A 702 -9.86 -22.55 -15.86
N GLY A 703 -9.24 -21.41 -15.57
CA GLY A 703 -9.81 -20.07 -15.76
C GLY A 703 -9.19 -19.36 -16.96
N TYR A 704 -9.85 -18.30 -17.42
CA TYR A 704 -9.44 -17.53 -18.60
C TYR A 704 -9.50 -16.03 -18.31
N VAL A 705 -8.46 -15.31 -18.73
CA VAL A 705 -8.44 -13.85 -18.78
C VAL A 705 -8.21 -13.45 -20.23
N LEU A 706 -9.03 -12.56 -20.74
CA LEU A 706 -9.16 -12.27 -22.17
C LEU A 706 -8.91 -10.79 -22.40
N GLU A 707 -8.22 -10.46 -23.48
CA GLU A 707 -8.22 -9.12 -24.06
C GLU A 707 -9.26 -9.09 -25.17
N VAL A 708 -10.25 -8.20 -25.06
CA VAL A 708 -11.40 -8.13 -25.98
C VAL A 708 -11.71 -6.69 -26.38
N ASP A 709 -12.19 -6.50 -27.59
CA ASP A 709 -12.88 -5.27 -27.97
C ASP A 709 -14.37 -5.40 -27.65
N LEU A 710 -14.94 -4.41 -26.97
CA LEU A 710 -16.34 -4.39 -26.56
C LEU A 710 -17.05 -3.21 -27.20
N GLU A 711 -18.10 -3.50 -27.97
CA GLU A 711 -19.02 -2.47 -28.44
C GLU A 711 -20.07 -2.19 -27.36
N TYR A 712 -20.40 -0.91 -27.16
CA TYR A 712 -21.42 -0.45 -26.22
C TYR A 712 -22.55 0.24 -26.99
N PRO A 713 -23.54 -0.52 -27.49
CA PRO A 713 -24.59 0.02 -28.35
C PRO A 713 -25.36 1.18 -27.71
N GLU A 714 -25.67 2.21 -28.50
CA GLU A 714 -26.45 3.37 -28.04
C GLU A 714 -27.81 2.97 -27.45
N SER A 715 -28.40 1.86 -27.92
CA SER A 715 -29.66 1.34 -27.38
C SER A 715 -29.61 0.96 -25.90
N LEU A 716 -28.41 0.75 -25.34
CA LEU A 716 -28.21 0.39 -23.93
C LEU A 716 -27.89 1.61 -23.05
N HIS A 717 -27.62 2.78 -23.65
CA HIS A 717 -27.11 3.95 -22.92
C HIS A 717 -28.08 4.42 -21.85
N ASP A 718 -29.36 4.54 -22.19
CA ASP A 718 -30.39 4.97 -21.24
C ASP A 718 -30.55 3.97 -20.09
N THR A 719 -30.57 2.67 -20.38
CA THR A 719 -30.74 1.60 -19.39
C THR A 719 -29.51 1.41 -18.50
N HIS A 720 -28.32 1.73 -18.98
CA HIS A 720 -27.06 1.47 -18.29
C HIS A 720 -26.43 2.75 -17.70
N ASN A 721 -27.06 3.92 -17.87
CA ASN A 721 -26.55 5.21 -17.41
C ASN A 721 -26.24 5.23 -15.90
N ASP A 722 -27.02 4.49 -15.11
CA ASP A 722 -26.87 4.38 -13.66
C ASP A 722 -25.79 3.39 -13.21
N PHE A 723 -25.31 2.51 -14.08
CA PHE A 723 -24.17 1.65 -13.77
C PHE A 723 -23.48 1.13 -15.04
N PRO A 724 -22.72 1.98 -15.77
CA PRO A 724 -22.03 1.53 -16.97
C PRO A 724 -21.02 0.41 -16.66
N PHE A 725 -20.98 -0.60 -17.51
CA PHE A 725 -20.09 -1.74 -17.38
C PHE A 725 -18.67 -1.46 -17.88
N CYS A 726 -17.74 -2.35 -17.52
CA CYS A 726 -16.34 -2.30 -17.94
C CYS A 726 -15.67 -0.92 -17.69
N PRO A 727 -15.61 -0.47 -16.42
CA PRO A 727 -15.05 0.83 -16.07
C PRO A 727 -13.57 0.89 -16.43
N GLU A 728 -13.10 1.99 -17.01
CA GLU A 728 -11.70 2.13 -17.45
C GLU A 728 -10.98 3.30 -16.80
N ASN A 729 -9.66 3.21 -16.69
CA ASN A 729 -8.83 4.32 -16.28
C ASN A 729 -8.83 5.34 -17.42
N TYR A 730 -9.75 6.28 -17.33
CA TYR A 730 -9.96 7.32 -18.31
C TYR A 730 -9.53 8.65 -17.72
N LYS A 731 -8.94 9.50 -18.55
CA LYS A 731 -8.64 10.89 -18.20
C LYS A 731 -9.78 11.75 -18.73
N PRO A 732 -10.68 12.26 -17.87
CA PRO A 732 -11.79 13.10 -18.29
C PRO A 732 -11.33 14.28 -19.15
N PRO A 733 -12.17 14.79 -20.06
CA PRO A 733 -11.92 16.06 -20.73
C PRO A 733 -11.60 17.14 -19.70
N ASN A 734 -10.53 17.90 -19.93
CA ASN A 734 -9.99 18.93 -19.03
C ASN A 734 -9.37 18.44 -17.72
N SER A 735 -9.33 17.13 -17.45
CA SER A 735 -8.68 16.58 -16.26
C SER A 735 -7.19 16.33 -16.50
N LYS A 736 -6.34 16.39 -15.46
CA LYS A 736 -4.91 16.04 -15.53
C LYS A 736 -4.60 14.63 -15.03
N SER A 737 -5.51 14.03 -14.26
CA SER A 737 -5.34 12.70 -13.68
C SER A 737 -6.30 11.67 -14.29
N ALA A 738 -5.81 10.47 -14.55
CA ALA A 738 -6.69 9.35 -14.88
C ALA A 738 -7.46 8.89 -13.64
N LYS A 739 -8.73 8.51 -13.83
CA LYS A 739 -9.57 7.91 -12.80
C LYS A 739 -10.27 6.67 -13.36
N LEU A 740 -10.56 5.71 -12.50
CA LEU A 740 -11.38 4.55 -12.88
C LEU A 740 -12.85 5.00 -13.00
N ILE A 741 -13.35 5.09 -14.23
CA ILE A 741 -14.64 5.68 -14.55
C ILE A 741 -15.51 4.66 -15.30
N PRO A 742 -16.69 4.30 -14.74
CA PRO A 742 -17.78 3.69 -15.51
C PRO A 742 -18.22 4.65 -16.62
N ASN A 743 -18.22 4.20 -17.88
CA ASN A 743 -18.69 5.02 -18.99
C ASN A 743 -19.26 4.15 -20.13
N LEU A 744 -20.08 4.77 -20.98
CA LEU A 744 -20.85 4.13 -22.05
C LEU A 744 -20.10 4.03 -23.40
N ASN A 745 -18.79 4.29 -23.42
CA ASN A 745 -18.00 4.21 -24.66
C ASN A 745 -17.67 2.76 -25.02
N ASN A 746 -17.40 2.51 -26.29
CA ASN A 746 -16.75 1.28 -26.73
C ASN A 746 -15.41 1.11 -26.01
N LYS A 747 -15.02 -0.14 -25.77
CA LYS A 747 -13.73 -0.50 -25.17
C LYS A 747 -12.88 -1.20 -26.22
N SER A 748 -11.60 -0.86 -26.28
CA SER A 748 -10.64 -1.60 -27.10
C SER A 748 -9.57 -2.21 -26.22
N LYS A 749 -9.13 -3.42 -26.57
CA LYS A 749 -8.11 -4.19 -25.83
C LYS A 749 -8.39 -4.27 -24.33
N TYR A 750 -9.66 -4.49 -23.99
CA TYR A 750 -10.10 -4.53 -22.60
C TYR A 750 -9.77 -5.89 -21.99
N VAL A 751 -8.89 -5.90 -20.99
CA VAL A 751 -8.54 -7.13 -20.26
C VAL A 751 -9.58 -7.44 -19.18
N ILE A 752 -10.13 -8.64 -19.21
CA ILE A 752 -11.24 -9.08 -18.37
C ILE A 752 -11.20 -10.57 -18.04
N HIS A 753 -11.54 -10.93 -16.81
CA HIS A 753 -11.73 -12.34 -16.41
C HIS A 753 -13.04 -12.89 -17.00
N PHE A 754 -13.03 -14.12 -17.53
CA PHE A 754 -14.17 -14.70 -18.26
C PHE A 754 -15.49 -14.70 -17.46
N GLN A 755 -15.43 -14.89 -16.14
CA GLN A 755 -16.63 -14.85 -15.29
C GLN A 755 -17.27 -13.46 -15.27
N LEU A 756 -16.46 -12.39 -15.24
CA LEU A 756 -16.97 -11.02 -15.29
C LEU A 756 -17.57 -10.74 -16.68
N LEU A 757 -16.93 -11.24 -17.74
CA LEU A 757 -17.46 -11.10 -19.10
C LEU A 757 -18.82 -11.79 -19.27
N LYS A 758 -19.05 -12.94 -18.60
CA LYS A 758 -20.38 -13.58 -18.53
C LYS A 758 -21.40 -12.76 -17.74
N GLN A 759 -20.98 -12.05 -16.70
CA GLN A 759 -21.89 -11.25 -15.87
C GLN A 759 -22.37 -9.99 -16.57
N TYR A 760 -21.56 -9.40 -17.45
CA TYR A 760 -21.90 -8.17 -18.18
C TYR A 760 -23.01 -8.32 -19.25
N SER A 761 -23.62 -9.51 -19.39
CA SER A 761 -24.75 -9.76 -20.30
C SER A 761 -26.14 -9.62 -19.68
N PHE A 762 -26.28 -9.11 -18.44
CA PHE A 762 -27.58 -8.94 -17.77
C PHE A 762 -27.70 -7.63 -16.98
N ILE A 763 -28.77 -6.86 -17.23
CA ILE A 763 -29.22 -5.73 -16.40
C ILE A 763 -30.63 -6.03 -15.90
N LEU A 764 -30.89 -5.79 -14.61
CA LEU A 764 -32.21 -5.89 -14.02
C LEU A 764 -32.70 -4.54 -13.52
N GLU A 765 -33.88 -4.15 -13.98
CA GLU A 765 -34.73 -3.17 -13.32
C GLU A 765 -35.65 -3.93 -12.35
N VAL A 766 -35.63 -3.55 -11.06
CA VAL A 766 -36.39 -4.24 -10.02
C VAL A 766 -37.47 -3.32 -9.47
N THR A 767 -38.73 -3.68 -9.72
CA THR A 767 -39.90 -3.04 -9.11
C THR A 767 -40.33 -3.87 -7.90
N THR A 768 -40.49 -3.23 -6.74
CA THR A 768 -41.00 -3.87 -5.51
C THR A 768 -41.98 -2.96 -4.79
N GLU A 769 -42.98 -3.56 -4.14
CA GLU A 769 -43.93 -2.85 -3.27
C GLU A 769 -43.30 -2.51 -1.92
N ASN A 770 -42.45 -3.40 -1.38
CA ASN A 770 -41.80 -3.27 -0.09
C ASN A 770 -40.47 -4.05 -0.04
N VAL A 771 -39.36 -3.31 -0.10
CA VAL A 771 -38.01 -3.88 -0.09
C VAL A 771 -37.69 -4.70 1.16
N TYR A 772 -38.23 -4.33 2.32
CA TYR A 772 -38.00 -5.05 3.58
C TYR A 772 -38.72 -6.40 3.57
N HIS A 773 -39.88 -6.51 2.93
CA HIS A 773 -40.56 -7.79 2.79
C HIS A 773 -39.75 -8.76 1.92
N ASP A 774 -39.20 -8.27 0.82
CA ASP A 774 -38.35 -9.07 -0.06
C ASP A 774 -37.06 -9.51 0.66
N MET A 775 -36.45 -8.61 1.44
CA MET A 775 -35.28 -8.92 2.26
C MET A 775 -35.59 -10.05 3.25
N ASN A 776 -36.76 -10.03 3.91
CA ASN A 776 -37.16 -11.06 4.87
C ASN A 776 -37.36 -12.43 4.19
N ARG A 777 -38.00 -12.46 3.01
CA ARG A 777 -38.11 -13.69 2.18
C ARG A 777 -36.75 -14.27 1.83
N ASN A 778 -35.75 -13.41 1.67
CA ASN A 778 -34.40 -13.74 1.25
C ASN A 778 -33.37 -13.66 2.37
N ILE A 779 -33.80 -13.82 3.62
CA ILE A 779 -32.95 -13.58 4.80
C ILE A 779 -31.62 -14.35 4.78
N HIS A 780 -31.58 -15.53 4.16
CA HIS A 780 -30.37 -16.32 4.01
C HIS A 780 -29.25 -15.58 3.25
N LYS A 781 -29.56 -14.51 2.50
CA LYS A 781 -28.64 -13.68 1.70
C LYS A 781 -28.23 -12.39 2.41
N PHE A 782 -28.93 -12.02 3.48
CA PHE A 782 -28.66 -10.81 4.26
C PHE A 782 -27.98 -11.12 5.58
N ASP A 783 -27.16 -10.19 6.02
CA ASP A 783 -26.63 -10.11 7.38
C ASP A 783 -27.45 -9.06 8.14
N THR A 784 -28.34 -9.54 9.00
CA THR A 784 -29.17 -8.71 9.88
C THR A 784 -28.69 -8.77 11.33
N SER A 785 -27.42 -9.10 11.56
CA SER A 785 -26.85 -9.20 12.92
C SER A 785 -26.85 -7.87 13.70
N ASN A 786 -26.94 -6.74 12.99
CA ASN A 786 -27.06 -5.41 13.56
C ASN A 786 -28.50 -4.96 13.84
N TYR A 787 -29.52 -5.76 13.50
CA TYR A 787 -30.91 -5.46 13.81
C TYR A 787 -31.24 -5.73 15.28
N VAL A 788 -32.16 -4.94 15.83
CA VAL A 788 -32.70 -5.16 17.17
C VAL A 788 -33.87 -6.16 17.16
N PRO A 789 -34.09 -6.91 18.26
CA PRO A 789 -35.25 -7.80 18.37
C PRO A 789 -36.55 -7.00 18.25
N ASN A 790 -37.57 -7.57 17.60
CA ASN A 790 -38.88 -6.94 17.38
C ASN A 790 -38.82 -5.57 16.68
N ASN A 791 -37.89 -5.39 15.73
CA ASN A 791 -37.83 -4.19 14.89
C ASN A 791 -39.12 -4.00 14.07
N MET A 792 -39.36 -2.75 13.61
CA MET A 792 -40.58 -2.36 12.91
C MET A 792 -40.88 -3.12 11.60
N HIS A 793 -39.88 -3.80 11.04
CA HIS A 793 -39.99 -4.59 9.81
C HIS A 793 -40.16 -6.09 10.05
N ASN A 794 -40.23 -6.52 11.32
CA ASN A 794 -40.23 -7.92 11.74
C ASN A 794 -39.06 -8.72 11.14
N MET A 795 -37.89 -8.08 11.03
CA MET A 795 -36.69 -8.74 10.51
C MET A 795 -36.11 -9.70 11.54
N PRO A 796 -35.86 -10.96 11.19
CA PRO A 796 -35.13 -11.89 12.06
C PRO A 796 -33.66 -11.46 12.17
N ILE A 797 -33.04 -11.73 13.32
CA ILE A 797 -31.60 -11.46 13.54
C ILE A 797 -30.80 -12.69 13.15
N THR A 798 -29.85 -12.52 12.22
CA THR A 798 -28.93 -13.57 11.79
C THR A 798 -27.55 -13.42 12.42
N GLN A 799 -26.70 -14.45 12.28
CA GLN A 799 -25.26 -14.30 12.50
C GLN A 799 -24.59 -13.61 11.31
N SER A 800 -23.50 -12.87 11.57
CA SER A 800 -22.72 -12.25 10.51
C SER A 800 -21.94 -13.30 9.72
N VAL A 801 -22.07 -13.27 8.39
CA VAL A 801 -21.47 -14.26 7.48
C VAL A 801 -20.84 -13.55 6.29
N VAL A 802 -19.63 -13.96 5.93
CA VAL A 802 -18.86 -13.41 4.80
C VAL A 802 -19.64 -13.55 3.48
N GLY A 803 -19.69 -12.47 2.69
CA GLY A 803 -20.34 -12.41 1.38
C GLY A 803 -21.83 -12.07 1.39
N LYS A 804 -22.46 -11.93 2.57
CA LYS A 804 -23.85 -11.47 2.68
C LYS A 804 -23.95 -9.95 2.64
N PHE A 805 -25.12 -9.45 2.20
CA PHE A 805 -25.40 -8.01 2.23
C PHE A 805 -25.89 -7.60 3.61
N LYS A 806 -25.23 -6.62 4.20
CA LYS A 806 -25.61 -5.97 5.44
C LYS A 806 -26.34 -4.69 5.13
N ASP A 807 -27.50 -4.48 5.75
CA ASP A 807 -28.15 -3.16 5.76
C ASP A 807 -27.50 -2.30 6.84
N GLU A 808 -26.78 -1.27 6.42
CA GLU A 808 -25.97 -0.43 7.29
C GLU A 808 -26.80 0.40 8.29
N TYR A 809 -28.08 0.63 8.00
CA TYR A 809 -28.98 1.38 8.88
C TYR A 809 -29.93 0.48 9.69
N ALA A 810 -29.73 -0.84 9.66
CA ALA A 810 -30.48 -1.81 10.48
C ALA A 810 -32.01 -1.64 10.42
N GLY A 811 -32.54 -1.30 9.24
CA GLY A 811 -33.96 -1.07 9.02
C GLY A 811 -34.44 0.35 9.30
N GLU A 812 -33.59 1.28 9.74
CA GLU A 812 -33.99 2.67 9.90
C GLU A 812 -34.34 3.30 8.53
N PRO A 813 -35.57 3.82 8.34
CA PRO A 813 -35.97 4.40 7.06
C PRO A 813 -35.13 5.63 6.68
N ILE A 814 -34.55 5.59 5.48
CA ILE A 814 -33.82 6.73 4.91
C ILE A 814 -34.80 7.69 4.24
N VAL A 815 -34.77 8.95 4.66
CA VAL A 815 -35.61 10.05 4.14
C VAL A 815 -35.02 10.62 2.84
N ALA A 816 -33.70 10.87 2.84
CA ALA A 816 -33.02 11.49 1.71
C ALA A 816 -31.53 11.17 1.65
N PHE A 817 -30.98 11.18 0.44
CA PHE A 817 -29.56 11.04 0.13
C PHE A 817 -29.06 12.26 -0.65
N TYR A 818 -27.86 12.74 -0.31
CA TYR A 818 -27.16 13.79 -1.02
C TYR A 818 -25.71 13.40 -1.26
N GLY A 819 -25.25 13.44 -2.50
CA GLY A 819 -23.90 13.07 -2.88
C GLY A 819 -23.21 14.12 -3.74
N THR A 820 -22.03 14.57 -3.32
CA THR A 820 -21.19 15.52 -4.08
C THR A 820 -20.01 14.86 -4.79
N GLY A 821 -19.74 13.60 -4.50
CA GLY A 821 -18.69 12.81 -5.14
C GLY A 821 -18.54 11.43 -4.53
N ALA A 822 -17.60 10.67 -5.08
CA ALA A 822 -17.14 9.41 -4.51
C ALA A 822 -16.77 9.60 -3.02
N LYS A 823 -17.42 8.84 -2.12
CA LYS A 823 -17.17 8.88 -0.65
C LYS A 823 -17.45 10.22 0.05
N ALA A 824 -18.15 11.14 -0.64
CA ALA A 824 -18.60 12.42 -0.12
C ALA A 824 -20.12 12.52 -0.25
N TYR A 825 -20.83 12.03 0.76
CA TYR A 825 -22.28 12.02 0.80
C TYR A 825 -22.82 12.16 2.23
N CYS A 826 -24.10 12.54 2.34
CA CYS A 826 -24.83 12.51 3.60
C CYS A 826 -26.19 11.83 3.41
N VAL A 827 -26.65 11.18 4.47
CA VAL A 827 -27.92 10.47 4.53
C VAL A 827 -28.75 11.10 5.64
N LYS A 828 -30.01 11.41 5.34
CA LYS A 828 -31.00 11.87 6.32
C LYS A 828 -31.91 10.70 6.67
N THR A 829 -32.03 10.37 7.94
CA THR A 829 -33.00 9.41 8.48
C THR A 829 -34.07 10.17 9.30
N GLU A 830 -35.07 9.45 9.83
CA GLU A 830 -36.07 10.07 10.72
C GLU A 830 -35.48 10.49 12.08
N ASN A 831 -34.46 9.78 12.59
CA ASN A 831 -33.83 10.11 13.87
C ASN A 831 -32.71 11.15 13.78
N GLY A 832 -32.32 11.57 12.57
CA GLY A 832 -31.35 12.63 12.39
C GLY A 832 -30.61 12.60 11.06
N LEU A 833 -29.55 13.41 10.96
CA LEU A 833 -28.63 13.39 9.82
C LEU A 833 -27.44 12.49 10.18
N ILE A 834 -27.30 11.36 9.49
CA ILE A 834 -26.22 10.42 9.75
C ILE A 834 -25.12 10.62 8.70
N LYS A 835 -23.91 10.94 9.19
CA LYS A 835 -22.73 11.27 8.39
C LYS A 835 -22.07 10.01 7.85
N LYS A 836 -21.69 9.99 6.57
CA LYS A 836 -20.56 9.17 6.07
C LYS A 836 -19.79 9.95 5.00
N ALA A 837 -19.11 11.01 5.42
CA ALA A 837 -18.06 11.64 4.63
C ALA A 837 -16.71 11.24 5.22
N LYS A 838 -15.92 10.45 4.47
CA LYS A 838 -14.61 10.02 4.96
C LYS A 838 -13.68 11.24 4.96
N GLY A 839 -13.34 11.76 6.14
CA GLY A 839 -12.39 12.88 6.32
C GLY A 839 -12.98 14.26 6.66
N TYR A 840 -14.23 14.36 7.13
CA TYR A 840 -14.84 15.63 7.57
C TYR A 840 -15.52 15.50 8.94
N GLU A 841 -15.17 16.37 9.89
CA GLU A 841 -15.56 16.23 11.31
C GLU A 841 -16.82 17.04 11.71
N SER A 842 -17.10 18.21 11.11
CA SER A 842 -18.14 19.13 11.63
C SER A 842 -19.53 19.03 10.98
N ILE A 843 -20.58 19.31 11.77
CA ILE A 843 -22.00 19.36 11.33
C ILE A 843 -22.28 20.54 10.39
N GLU A 844 -21.64 21.69 10.58
CA GLU A 844 -21.82 22.89 9.74
C GLU A 844 -21.39 22.67 8.29
N THR A 845 -20.36 21.84 8.05
CA THR A 845 -19.90 21.48 6.70
C THR A 845 -20.98 20.72 5.90
N LEU A 846 -21.94 20.06 6.58
CA LEU A 846 -23.01 19.27 5.96
C LEU A 846 -24.19 20.11 5.47
N TRP A 847 -24.54 21.17 6.20
CA TRP A 847 -25.52 22.16 5.72
C TRP A 847 -25.01 22.82 4.44
N ARG A 848 -23.72 23.16 4.43
CA ARG A 848 -23.04 23.65 3.23
C ARG A 848 -23.05 22.63 2.09
N LEU A 849 -22.91 21.33 2.33
CA LEU A 849 -22.99 20.31 1.27
C LEU A 849 -24.38 20.26 0.61
N LYS A 850 -25.45 20.27 1.41
CA LYS A 850 -26.83 20.34 0.88
C LYS A 850 -27.03 21.62 0.06
N GLU A 851 -26.63 22.76 0.60
CA GLU A 851 -26.70 24.06 -0.09
C GLU A 851 -25.89 24.08 -1.38
N VAL A 852 -24.68 23.51 -1.40
CA VAL A 852 -23.83 23.39 -2.59
C VAL A 852 -24.44 22.48 -3.64
N VAL A 853 -25.04 21.34 -3.25
CA VAL A 853 -25.74 20.44 -4.19
C VAL A 853 -26.95 21.15 -4.78
N ASP A 854 -27.80 21.74 -3.94
CA ASP A 854 -28.99 22.47 -4.40
C ASP A 854 -28.59 23.69 -5.27
N TYR A 855 -27.51 24.40 -4.93
CA TYR A 855 -26.93 25.49 -5.73
C TYR A 855 -26.40 25.01 -7.08
N ARG A 856 -25.60 23.93 -7.12
CA ARG A 856 -25.09 23.34 -8.38
C ARG A 856 -26.24 22.88 -9.27
N ILE A 857 -27.25 22.21 -8.71
CA ILE A 857 -28.47 21.84 -9.44
C ILE A 857 -29.16 23.09 -9.99
N SER A 858 -29.23 24.18 -9.19
CA SER A 858 -29.83 25.44 -9.64
C SER A 858 -29.06 26.13 -10.77
N ILE A 859 -27.72 26.01 -10.80
CA ILE A 859 -26.87 26.50 -11.90
C ILE A 859 -27.05 25.65 -13.14
N ILE A 860 -27.03 24.32 -13.00
CA ILE A 860 -27.23 23.39 -14.13
C ILE A 860 -28.59 23.64 -14.79
N LYS A 861 -29.63 23.87 -13.98
CA LYS A 861 -30.97 24.24 -14.48
C LYS A 861 -31.02 25.62 -15.17
N LYS A 862 -30.04 26.50 -14.96
CA LYS A 862 -29.94 27.83 -15.59
C LYS A 862 -29.09 27.85 -16.86
N GLN A 863 -28.31 26.79 -17.14
CA GLN A 863 -27.65 26.62 -18.42
C GLN A 863 -28.64 25.95 -19.37
N GLU A 864 -29.11 26.67 -20.39
CA GLU A 864 -29.83 26.07 -21.52
C GLU A 864 -28.86 25.14 -22.27
N PHE A 865 -28.74 23.91 -21.78
CA PHE A 865 -28.48 22.80 -22.66
C PHE A 865 -29.83 22.44 -23.29
N SER A 866 -29.85 22.30 -24.61
CA SER A 866 -30.90 21.56 -25.31
C SER A 866 -30.88 20.13 -24.78
N LEU A 867 -31.59 19.89 -23.67
CA LEU A 867 -31.80 18.58 -23.09
C LEU A 867 -32.51 17.70 -24.12
N TYR A 868 -31.75 16.89 -24.84
CA TYR A 868 -32.25 15.61 -25.32
C TYR A 868 -32.31 14.64 -24.13
N PHE A 869 -33.25 14.88 -23.23
CA PHE A 869 -33.74 13.86 -22.31
C PHE A 869 -35.23 13.70 -22.58
N LYS A 870 -35.53 12.80 -23.51
CA LYS A 870 -36.88 12.24 -23.62
C LYS A 870 -36.93 11.06 -22.66
N VAL A 871 -37.41 11.31 -21.44
CA VAL A 871 -37.85 10.24 -20.55
C VAL A 871 -38.98 9.52 -21.27
N PHE A 872 -38.72 8.30 -21.75
CA PHE A 872 -39.75 7.35 -22.12
C PHE A 872 -39.64 6.16 -21.17
N GLN A 873 -40.68 5.98 -20.37
CA GLN A 873 -40.94 4.77 -19.63
C GLN A 873 -41.26 3.66 -20.65
N THR A 874 -40.38 2.67 -20.77
CA THR A 874 -40.68 1.41 -21.45
C THR A 874 -40.50 0.28 -20.47
N SER A 875 -41.60 -0.07 -19.82
CA SER A 875 -41.71 -1.23 -18.95
C SER A 875 -41.65 -2.51 -19.78
N ILE A 876 -40.65 -3.36 -19.50
CA ILE A 876 -40.74 -4.80 -19.75
C ILE A 876 -41.11 -5.42 -18.40
N SER A 877 -42.36 -5.86 -18.26
CA SER A 877 -42.78 -6.64 -17.10
C SER A 877 -42.19 -8.04 -17.23
N ILE A 878 -41.22 -8.38 -16.39
CA ILE A 878 -40.98 -9.79 -16.07
C ILE A 878 -42.08 -10.17 -15.08
N GLN A 879 -43.14 -10.82 -15.57
CA GLN A 879 -44.11 -11.42 -14.68
C GLN A 879 -43.53 -12.71 -14.08
N GLU A 880 -43.72 -12.80 -12.76
CA GLU A 880 -43.56 -13.95 -11.86
C GLU A 880 -42.13 -14.30 -11.38
N GLY A 881 -41.75 -13.71 -10.23
CA GLY A 881 -40.60 -14.12 -9.41
C GLY A 881 -40.25 -13.11 -8.30
N ASP A 882 -39.60 -13.57 -7.23
CA ASP A 882 -39.09 -12.71 -6.14
C ASP A 882 -37.93 -11.83 -6.65
N PRO A 883 -38.01 -10.50 -6.57
CA PRO A 883 -37.01 -9.61 -7.15
C PRO A 883 -35.60 -9.75 -6.54
N ILE A 884 -35.50 -10.13 -5.27
CA ILE A 884 -34.21 -10.37 -4.62
C ILE A 884 -33.65 -11.75 -5.01
N ASP A 885 -34.50 -12.72 -5.32
CA ASP A 885 -34.05 -13.99 -5.89
C ASP A 885 -33.48 -13.81 -7.30
N ASN A 886 -34.06 -12.91 -8.09
CA ASN A 886 -33.55 -12.52 -9.40
C ASN A 886 -32.22 -11.75 -9.31
N ILE A 887 -32.07 -10.81 -8.38
CA ILE A 887 -30.79 -10.12 -8.12
C ILE A 887 -29.70 -11.13 -7.72
N TYR A 888 -30.04 -12.11 -6.86
CA TYR A 888 -29.03 -13.04 -6.34
C TYR A 888 -28.61 -14.13 -7.33
N ARG A 889 -29.52 -14.61 -8.19
CA ARG A 889 -29.18 -15.55 -9.29
C ARG A 889 -28.22 -14.93 -10.30
N ILE A 890 -28.20 -13.61 -10.42
CA ILE A 890 -27.26 -12.88 -11.28
C ILE A 890 -25.92 -12.66 -10.56
N LEU A 891 -25.95 -12.44 -9.24
CA LEU A 891 -24.75 -12.24 -8.43
C LEU A 891 -24.01 -13.55 -8.09
N GLN A 892 -24.64 -14.73 -8.28
CA GLN A 892 -24.02 -16.04 -8.02
C GLN A 892 -23.92 -16.93 -9.28
N PRO A 893 -22.73 -17.44 -9.65
CA PRO A 893 -22.50 -18.08 -10.96
C PRO A 893 -23.12 -19.48 -11.18
N ASN A 894 -23.81 -20.08 -10.20
CA ASN A 894 -23.77 -21.54 -10.05
C ASN A 894 -25.07 -22.34 -10.18
N GLN A 895 -26.18 -21.81 -10.67
CA GLN A 895 -27.40 -22.63 -10.78
C GLN A 895 -28.28 -22.33 -12.00
N ASN A 896 -27.77 -22.49 -13.23
CA ASN A 896 -28.60 -23.02 -14.31
C ASN A 896 -27.81 -23.50 -15.54
N PRO A 897 -27.56 -24.81 -15.72
CA PRO A 897 -26.97 -25.36 -16.95
C PRO A 897 -27.94 -25.41 -18.15
N ASN A 898 -29.26 -25.24 -17.93
CA ASN A 898 -30.30 -25.55 -18.93
C ASN A 898 -31.32 -24.41 -19.15
N SER A 899 -30.88 -23.17 -19.33
CA SER A 899 -31.82 -22.12 -19.77
C SER A 899 -31.93 -22.15 -21.30
N GLU A 900 -33.02 -22.73 -21.80
CA GLU A 900 -33.51 -22.76 -23.20
C GLU A 900 -33.78 -21.36 -23.81
N ASN A 901 -33.14 -20.29 -23.33
CA ASN A 901 -33.49 -18.91 -23.66
C ASN A 901 -32.84 -18.37 -24.95
N VAL A 902 -32.10 -19.19 -25.70
CA VAL A 902 -31.61 -18.83 -27.03
C VAL A 902 -32.69 -19.05 -28.10
N SER A 903 -33.68 -19.93 -27.86
CA SER A 903 -34.74 -20.24 -28.83
C SER A 903 -35.83 -19.16 -28.89
N THR A 904 -36.08 -18.46 -27.78
CA THR A 904 -37.21 -17.52 -27.65
C THR A 904 -36.99 -16.19 -28.38
N MET A 905 -35.74 -15.83 -28.70
CA MET A 905 -35.41 -14.59 -29.41
C MET A 905 -35.67 -14.67 -30.93
N LEU A 906 -35.69 -15.87 -31.52
CA LEU A 906 -35.98 -16.06 -32.95
C LEU A 906 -37.48 -16.14 -33.25
N GLU A 907 -38.32 -16.54 -32.29
CA GLU A 907 -39.78 -16.63 -32.48
C GLU A 907 -40.49 -15.28 -32.34
N PHE A 908 -39.91 -14.32 -31.62
CA PHE A 908 -40.52 -13.01 -31.39
C PHE A 908 -40.54 -12.10 -32.63
N LEU A 909 -39.66 -12.36 -33.62
CA LEU A 909 -39.57 -11.57 -34.85
C LEU A 909 -40.54 -12.02 -35.96
N ILE A 910 -41.26 -13.13 -35.79
CA ILE A 910 -42.12 -13.72 -36.82
C ILE A 910 -43.61 -13.40 -36.63
N LEU A 911 -44.04 -12.91 -35.46
CA LEU A 911 -45.47 -12.91 -35.08
C LEU A 911 -46.23 -11.57 -35.07
N TYR A 912 -45.61 -10.42 -35.43
CA TYR A 912 -46.33 -9.12 -35.40
C TYR A 912 -46.18 -8.28 -36.69
N PRO A 913 -46.97 -8.57 -37.75
CA PRO A 913 -46.99 -7.78 -38.99
C PRO A 913 -47.58 -6.38 -38.84
N GLU A 914 -48.45 -6.16 -37.84
CA GLU A 914 -49.17 -4.89 -37.64
C GLU A 914 -48.28 -3.75 -37.11
N GLU A 915 -47.13 -4.06 -36.52
CA GLU A 915 -46.13 -3.08 -36.06
C GLU A 915 -45.40 -2.39 -37.24
N LEU A 916 -45.29 -3.09 -38.38
CA LEU A 916 -44.63 -2.58 -39.59
C LEU A 916 -45.48 -1.51 -40.28
N GLU A 917 -46.81 -1.66 -40.24
CA GLU A 917 -47.75 -0.70 -40.84
C GLU A 917 -47.82 0.62 -40.05
N LYS A 918 -47.68 0.55 -38.71
CA LYS A 918 -47.51 1.74 -37.84
C LYS A 918 -46.17 2.44 -38.10
N ARG A 919 -45.09 1.69 -38.39
CA ARG A 919 -43.78 2.25 -38.75
C ARG A 919 -43.77 2.95 -40.11
N LEU A 920 -44.50 2.43 -41.10
CA LEU A 920 -44.62 3.06 -42.42
C LEU A 920 -45.38 4.39 -42.35
N LYS A 921 -46.49 4.47 -41.60
CA LYS A 921 -47.21 5.72 -41.35
C LYS A 921 -46.37 6.77 -40.59
N ARG A 922 -45.48 6.34 -39.70
CA ARG A 922 -44.56 7.22 -38.95
C ARG A 922 -43.45 7.80 -39.83
N ASN A 923 -42.99 7.05 -40.83
CA ASN A 923 -42.02 7.51 -41.82
C ASN A 923 -42.63 8.49 -42.83
N GLU A 924 -43.91 8.34 -43.17
CA GLU A 924 -44.65 9.27 -44.03
C GLU A 924 -44.84 10.65 -43.35
N LEU A 925 -45.13 10.65 -42.04
CA LEU A 925 -45.19 11.86 -41.21
C LEU A 925 -43.83 12.53 -41.02
N LYS A 926 -42.74 11.75 -40.84
CA LYS A 926 -41.37 12.28 -40.83
C LYS A 926 -40.99 12.90 -42.18
N ARG A 927 -41.37 12.27 -43.29
CA ARG A 927 -41.07 12.78 -44.64
C ARG A 927 -41.78 14.11 -44.92
N LYS A 928 -43.05 14.25 -44.53
CA LYS A 928 -43.77 15.55 -44.57
C LYS A 928 -43.10 16.62 -43.72
N TYR A 929 -42.64 16.27 -42.52
CA TYR A 929 -41.91 17.20 -41.65
C TYR A 929 -40.59 17.67 -42.28
N TYR A 930 -39.83 16.79 -42.93
CA TYR A 930 -38.58 17.17 -43.62
C TYR A 930 -38.80 17.88 -44.97
N GLU A 931 -39.96 17.73 -45.60
CA GLU A 931 -40.36 18.51 -46.79
C GLU A 931 -40.85 19.93 -46.43
N GLU A 932 -41.38 20.15 -45.21
CA GLU A 932 -41.84 21.47 -44.73
C GLU A 932 -40.72 22.37 -44.19
N ILE A 933 -39.59 21.81 -43.77
CA ILE A 933 -38.47 22.57 -43.15
C ILE A 933 -37.35 22.78 -44.15
N GLY A 934 -37.69 23.06 -45.41
CA GLY A 934 -36.75 23.17 -46.51
C GLY A 934 -35.56 24.08 -46.19
N ASP A 935 -34.45 23.51 -45.74
CA ASP A 935 -33.14 23.82 -46.29
C ASP A 935 -32.10 22.73 -46.03
N PHE A 936 -31.46 22.36 -47.13
CA PHE A 936 -30.38 21.41 -47.31
C PHE A 936 -29.19 22.26 -47.76
N SER A 937 -28.13 22.38 -46.95
CA SER A 937 -26.80 22.66 -47.53
C SER A 937 -25.67 22.40 -46.53
N GLY A 938 -24.79 21.45 -46.85
CA GLY A 938 -23.42 21.47 -46.34
C GLY A 938 -22.74 20.14 -45.94
N ARG A 939 -22.73 19.16 -46.87
CA ARG A 939 -21.69 18.12 -47.12
C ARG A 939 -20.52 17.95 -46.11
N GLU A 940 -20.42 16.74 -45.53
CA GLU A 940 -19.45 15.66 -45.88
C GLU A 940 -17.99 15.88 -45.42
N LYS A 941 -17.65 15.32 -44.26
CA LYS A 941 -16.69 14.20 -44.15
C LYS A 941 -16.73 13.58 -42.76
#